data_AF-A0A954LTC2-F1
#
_entry.id   AF-A0A954LTC2-F1
#
_cell.length_a   1.000
_cell.length_b   1.000
_cell.length_c   1.000
_cell.angle_alpha   90.00
_cell.angle_beta   90.00
_cell.angle_gamma   90.00
#
_symmetry.space_group_name_H-M   'P 1'
#
loop_
_entity.id
_entity.type
_entity.pdbx_description
1 polymer ?
#
loop_
_entity_poly.entity_id
_entity_poly.type
_entity_poly.pdbx_seq_one_letter_code
_entity_poly.pdbx_strand_id
1 'polypeptide(L)'
;MASLQEVYTEALRTCLLVWRNGEMSDEQARFLNVFLKEGLLPNRLTDVPNVKPLIDEYRALEADIPVPTRVPGVIEADVIDQPLMVRGSHKKLAEPTPRRFLEAFDAEPYASTSSGRLELAEDLLRADNPLTTRVIVNRIWHHLLGRGLVSTPDNFGHLGAKPTHPELLDWLATRFVQEGWSIKTLIRNIVMSRTFQLDSTPSPAAKEQDPDNLLLSHAPVRRLEAEAIRDAMLMAAGELSVEQFGPPQEVDSDRRSVYLNVRRTSMIPLLAVFDQPTPFSTKGRRDVTNVPGQSLTLLNDPFVNSLGRRWAMQVSNLDVTPEQRLDRMFLTAVGRQTTQEEVNAILQYVSAAEQQYERAREQLATIHQQHDRASEQLEELITPVRERLLGDAGASAPERRLDFQPIAQWEFDVDLNDSIGQLQGEFVGNAKIEDGALVVDGKSHVVTSTLDRDLSEKTLEAWVQLDDLDQQGGGVITVQTKNGVVFDSIVIGEKQSRRWLAGSNGFTRTQAFGGTDETEADKQPVHVAITYHDDGRITGYRNVQPYGEAYQSSGLQRYSAGDTVVTFGLRHLPAGGNRFLKGRILQARLYDRALSAEEIAAVANEEMQFVPLREILAELSSEQRQTYERLTAEIAQLETERERLAPIGNSNGQSQVWQEVAMTIFNLKEFIYVR
;
A
#
# COMPACT_ATOMS: atom_id res chain seq x y z
N MET A 1 -74.32 -4.80 1.43
CA MET A 1 -73.22 -4.66 0.45
C MET A 1 -71.96 -5.10 1.15
N ALA A 2 -71.12 -5.94 0.53
CA ALA A 2 -69.81 -6.28 1.10
C ALA A 2 -68.97 -5.02 1.26
N SER A 3 -68.16 -4.93 2.31
CA SER A 3 -67.25 -3.82 2.51
C SER A 3 -66.14 -3.83 1.46
N LEU A 4 -65.58 -2.66 1.16
CA LEU A 4 -64.46 -2.55 0.21
C LEU A 4 -63.27 -3.44 0.62
N GLN A 5 -63.02 -3.56 1.93
CA GLN A 5 -61.98 -4.43 2.50
C GLN A 5 -62.21 -5.91 2.19
N GLU A 6 -63.45 -6.40 2.27
CA GLU A 6 -63.78 -7.79 1.95
C GLU A 6 -63.54 -8.09 0.47
N VAL A 7 -63.88 -7.15 -0.42
CA VAL A 7 -63.66 -7.29 -1.87
C VAL A 7 -62.16 -7.37 -2.19
N TYR A 8 -61.33 -6.48 -1.62
CA TYR A 8 -59.88 -6.53 -1.83
C TYR A 8 -59.23 -7.77 -1.22
N THR A 9 -59.70 -8.22 -0.04
CA THR A 9 -59.18 -9.43 0.62
C THR A 9 -59.46 -10.67 -0.22
N GLU A 10 -60.67 -10.80 -0.77
CA GLU A 10 -61.05 -11.92 -1.61
C GLU A 10 -60.31 -11.92 -2.96
N ALA A 11 -60.16 -10.74 -3.57
CA ALA A 11 -59.37 -10.56 -4.78
C ALA A 11 -57.89 -10.96 -4.55
N LEU A 12 -57.30 -10.55 -3.42
CA LEU A 12 -55.92 -10.86 -3.06
C LEU A 12 -55.73 -12.36 -2.80
N ARG A 13 -56.64 -12.98 -2.05
CA ARG A 13 -56.63 -14.43 -1.80
C ARG A 13 -56.73 -15.21 -3.11
N THR A 14 -57.61 -14.78 -4.01
CA THR A 14 -57.75 -15.38 -5.35
C THR A 14 -56.45 -15.27 -6.14
N CYS A 15 -55.84 -14.09 -6.19
CA CYS A 15 -54.56 -13.88 -6.89
C CYS A 15 -53.45 -14.78 -6.32
N LEU A 16 -53.35 -14.90 -5.00
CA LEU A 16 -52.34 -15.76 -4.34
C LEU A 16 -52.56 -17.25 -4.66
N LEU A 17 -53.81 -17.72 -4.69
CA LEU A 17 -54.13 -19.12 -5.04
C LEU A 17 -53.80 -19.44 -6.51
N VAL A 18 -54.13 -18.52 -7.42
CA VAL A 18 -53.82 -18.65 -8.85
C VAL A 18 -52.30 -18.60 -9.08
N TRP A 19 -51.58 -17.71 -8.38
CA TRP A 19 -50.12 -17.66 -8.42
C TRP A 19 -49.48 -18.96 -7.97
N ARG A 20 -49.94 -19.53 -6.84
CA ARG A 20 -49.47 -20.82 -6.33
C ARG A 20 -49.64 -21.96 -7.33
N ASN A 21 -50.67 -21.91 -8.17
CA ASN A 21 -50.94 -22.92 -9.20
C ASN A 21 -50.21 -22.66 -10.52
N GLY A 22 -49.47 -21.55 -10.66
CA GLY A 22 -48.75 -21.21 -11.89
C GLY A 22 -49.63 -20.66 -13.02
N GLU A 23 -50.86 -20.23 -12.72
CA GLU A 23 -51.87 -19.82 -13.71
C GLU A 23 -52.13 -18.30 -13.71
N MET A 24 -51.27 -17.52 -13.07
CA MET A 24 -51.49 -16.08 -12.84
C MET A 24 -51.40 -15.27 -14.12
N SER A 25 -52.40 -14.40 -14.35
CA SER A 25 -52.37 -13.44 -15.45
C SER A 25 -51.54 -12.20 -15.11
N ASP A 26 -51.13 -11.44 -16.13
CA ASP A 26 -50.41 -10.17 -15.97
C ASP A 26 -51.20 -9.15 -15.12
N GLU A 27 -52.53 -9.13 -15.20
CA GLU A 27 -53.39 -8.23 -14.43
C GLU A 27 -53.38 -8.58 -12.94
N GLN A 28 -53.46 -9.87 -12.63
CA GLN A 28 -53.38 -10.38 -11.25
C GLN A 28 -51.98 -10.16 -10.66
N ALA A 29 -50.93 -10.32 -11.47
CA ALA A 29 -49.55 -10.04 -11.07
C ALA A 29 -49.35 -8.56 -10.73
N ARG A 30 -49.87 -7.65 -11.57
CA ARG A 30 -49.83 -6.20 -11.29
C ARG A 30 -50.60 -5.84 -10.04
N PHE A 31 -51.78 -6.43 -9.85
CA PHE A 31 -52.58 -6.24 -8.64
C PHE A 31 -51.81 -6.67 -7.39
N LEU A 32 -51.22 -7.87 -7.37
CA LEU A 32 -50.40 -8.35 -6.24
C LEU A 32 -49.18 -7.44 -5.98
N ASN A 33 -48.53 -6.96 -7.04
CA ASN A 33 -47.35 -6.11 -6.92
C ASN A 33 -47.68 -4.74 -6.30
N VAL A 34 -48.88 -4.19 -6.53
CA VAL A 34 -49.33 -2.96 -5.84
C VAL A 34 -49.35 -3.16 -4.33
N PHE A 35 -49.87 -4.29 -3.84
CA PHE A 35 -49.90 -4.57 -2.40
C PHE A 35 -48.51 -4.72 -1.79
N LEU A 36 -47.56 -5.32 -2.51
CA LEU A 36 -46.16 -5.41 -2.08
C LEU A 36 -45.47 -4.06 -2.05
N LYS A 37 -45.71 -3.21 -3.07
CA LYS A 37 -45.09 -1.89 -3.20
C LYS A 37 -45.60 -0.91 -2.14
N GLU A 38 -46.89 -0.96 -1.83
CA GLU A 38 -47.52 -0.13 -0.79
C GLU A 38 -47.31 -0.68 0.63
N GLY A 39 -46.54 -1.77 0.80
CA GLY A 39 -46.23 -2.36 2.11
C GLY A 39 -47.43 -3.02 2.81
N LEU A 40 -48.49 -3.33 2.05
CA LEU A 40 -49.70 -4.00 2.54
C LEU A 40 -49.55 -5.53 2.60
N LEU A 41 -48.52 -6.07 1.95
CA LEU A 41 -48.07 -7.45 2.10
C LEU A 41 -46.65 -7.48 2.67
N PRO A 42 -46.35 -8.42 3.59
CA PRO A 42 -45.02 -8.53 4.16
C PRO A 42 -44.01 -8.93 3.08
N ASN A 43 -42.94 -8.16 2.96
CA ASN A 43 -41.87 -8.38 1.99
C ASN A 43 -40.46 -8.35 2.61
N ARG A 44 -40.37 -8.32 3.94
CA ARG A 44 -39.11 -8.41 4.71
C ARG A 44 -39.03 -9.75 5.41
N LEU A 45 -37.83 -10.29 5.52
CA LEU A 45 -37.57 -11.57 6.21
C LEU A 45 -37.96 -11.52 7.70
N THR A 46 -37.93 -10.34 8.32
CA THR A 46 -38.40 -10.11 9.70
C THR A 46 -39.89 -10.39 9.86
N ASP A 47 -40.67 -10.17 8.81
CA ASP A 47 -42.13 -10.20 8.84
C ASP A 47 -42.66 -11.61 8.47
N VAL A 48 -41.81 -12.45 7.87
CA VAL A 48 -42.11 -13.84 7.47
C VAL A 48 -41.01 -14.82 7.92
N PRO A 49 -40.84 -15.04 9.25
CA PRO A 49 -39.73 -15.83 9.79
C PRO A 49 -39.71 -17.29 9.30
N ASN A 50 -40.86 -17.84 8.92
CA ASN A 50 -40.97 -19.21 8.42
C ASN A 50 -40.40 -19.39 6.99
N VAL A 51 -40.25 -18.29 6.23
CA VAL A 51 -39.73 -18.30 4.85
C VAL A 51 -38.21 -18.11 4.83
N LYS A 52 -37.64 -17.52 5.89
CA LYS A 52 -36.21 -17.25 6.00
C LYS A 52 -35.33 -18.48 5.72
N PRO A 53 -35.58 -19.68 6.30
CA PRO A 53 -34.76 -20.85 6.03
C PRO A 53 -34.73 -21.25 4.55
N LEU A 54 -35.86 -21.12 3.85
CA LEU A 54 -35.98 -21.45 2.42
C LEU A 54 -35.25 -20.45 1.52
N ILE A 55 -35.26 -19.17 1.90
CA ILE A 55 -34.50 -18.12 1.18
C ILE A 55 -33.00 -18.30 1.43
N ASP A 56 -32.60 -18.60 2.67
CA ASP A 56 -31.20 -18.89 3.00
C ASP A 56 -30.69 -20.10 2.19
N GLU A 57 -31.48 -21.16 2.09
CA GLU A 57 -31.19 -22.34 1.25
C GLU A 57 -31.11 -21.98 -0.25
N TYR A 58 -32.07 -21.21 -0.77
CA TYR A 58 -32.04 -20.74 -2.16
C TYR A 58 -30.76 -19.93 -2.46
N ARG A 59 -30.36 -19.03 -1.56
CA ARG A 59 -29.14 -18.22 -1.74
C ARG A 59 -27.86 -19.04 -1.65
N ALA A 60 -27.85 -20.06 -0.79
CA ALA A 60 -26.73 -21.01 -0.73
C ALA A 60 -26.61 -21.79 -2.05
N LEU A 61 -27.72 -22.32 -2.57
CA LEU A 61 -27.75 -23.03 -3.86
C LEU A 61 -27.39 -22.11 -5.03
N GLU A 62 -27.84 -20.85 -5.02
CA GLU A 62 -27.48 -19.85 -6.03
C GLU A 62 -25.97 -19.54 -6.01
N ALA A 63 -25.37 -19.46 -4.82
CA ALA A 63 -23.92 -19.27 -4.66
C ALA A 63 -23.11 -20.49 -5.13
N ASP A 64 -23.68 -21.70 -5.04
CA ASP A 64 -23.07 -22.93 -5.54
C ASP A 64 -23.11 -23.05 -7.08
N ILE A 65 -23.94 -22.26 -7.77
CA ILE A 65 -23.97 -22.23 -9.24
C ILE A 65 -22.75 -21.43 -9.74
N PRO A 66 -21.76 -22.07 -10.37
CA PRO A 66 -20.59 -21.35 -10.88
C PRO A 66 -21.03 -20.40 -12.00
N VAL A 67 -20.76 -19.10 -11.82
CA VAL A 67 -20.94 -18.13 -12.91
C VAL A 67 -20.02 -18.55 -14.07
N PRO A 68 -20.56 -18.88 -15.25
CA PRO A 68 -19.74 -19.35 -16.35
C PRO A 68 -18.75 -18.25 -16.73
N THR A 69 -17.45 -18.57 -16.73
CA THR A 69 -16.43 -17.67 -17.25
C THR A 69 -16.67 -17.50 -18.75
N ARG A 70 -17.21 -16.35 -19.14
CA ARG A 70 -17.39 -15.98 -20.54
C ARG A 70 -16.09 -15.37 -21.03
N VAL A 71 -15.43 -16.06 -21.96
CA VAL A 71 -14.28 -15.51 -22.68
C VAL A 71 -14.75 -15.02 -24.05
N PRO A 72 -14.24 -13.89 -24.57
CA PRO A 72 -14.47 -13.51 -25.95
C PRO A 72 -14.03 -14.66 -26.87
N GLY A 73 -14.99 -15.25 -27.58
CA GLY A 73 -14.76 -16.27 -28.59
C GLY A 73 -14.98 -15.69 -29.97
N VAL A 74 -14.36 -16.31 -30.97
CA VAL A 74 -14.64 -15.96 -32.36
C VAL A 74 -15.69 -16.93 -32.88
N ILE A 75 -16.82 -16.42 -33.35
CA ILE A 75 -17.85 -17.22 -34.02
C ILE A 75 -17.54 -17.32 -35.51
N GLU A 76 -18.13 -18.30 -36.18
CA GLU A 76 -18.17 -18.33 -37.64
C GLU A 76 -19.05 -17.18 -38.12
N ALA A 77 -18.52 -16.36 -39.02
CA ALA A 77 -19.14 -15.11 -39.46
C ALA A 77 -19.19 -15.06 -40.99
N ASP A 78 -19.73 -13.97 -41.53
CA ASP A 78 -19.82 -13.76 -42.98
C ASP A 78 -18.42 -13.84 -43.63
N VAL A 79 -18.35 -14.68 -44.65
CA VAL A 79 -17.10 -15.05 -45.30
C VAL A 79 -16.79 -14.03 -46.40
N ILE A 80 -15.68 -13.32 -46.25
CA ILE A 80 -15.21 -12.33 -47.22
C ILE A 80 -13.72 -12.50 -47.52
N ASP A 81 -13.36 -12.32 -48.79
CA ASP A 81 -11.98 -12.14 -49.19
C ASP A 81 -11.55 -10.70 -48.87
N GLN A 82 -10.49 -10.54 -48.09
CA GLN A 82 -10.02 -9.24 -47.62
C GLN A 82 -9.15 -8.56 -48.69
N PRO A 83 -9.35 -7.25 -48.96
CA PRO A 83 -8.42 -6.45 -49.76
C PRO A 83 -7.00 -6.47 -49.20
N LEU A 84 -6.00 -6.63 -50.07
CA LEU A 84 -4.60 -6.53 -49.66
C LEU A 84 -4.31 -5.12 -49.13
N MET A 85 -3.88 -5.02 -47.86
CA MET A 85 -3.42 -3.76 -47.28
C MET A 85 -1.96 -3.51 -47.66
N VAL A 86 -1.71 -2.59 -48.60
CA VAL A 86 -0.36 -2.31 -49.12
C VAL A 86 0.54 -1.83 -47.98
N ARG A 87 1.59 -2.61 -47.68
CA ARG A 87 2.50 -2.40 -46.53
C ARG A 87 1.76 -2.36 -45.17
N GLY A 88 0.66 -3.09 -45.04
CA GLY A 88 -0.14 -3.14 -43.81
C GLY A 88 -0.98 -1.88 -43.53
N SER A 89 -1.09 -0.95 -44.48
CA SER A 89 -1.89 0.26 -44.30
C SER A 89 -3.36 0.00 -44.59
N HIS A 90 -4.21 0.05 -43.56
CA HIS A 90 -5.67 -0.05 -43.69
C HIS A 90 -6.29 1.04 -44.57
N LYS A 91 -5.55 2.10 -44.90
CA LYS A 91 -5.98 3.19 -45.79
C LYS A 91 -5.61 2.96 -47.26
N LYS A 92 -4.76 1.96 -47.55
CA LYS A 92 -4.28 1.65 -48.91
C LYS A 92 -4.65 0.22 -49.27
N LEU A 93 -5.90 0.05 -49.67
CA LEU A 93 -6.45 -1.23 -50.10
C LEU A 93 -6.11 -1.47 -51.59
N ALA A 94 -5.64 -2.67 -51.90
CA ALA A 94 -5.51 -3.19 -53.26
C ALA A 94 -6.56 -4.30 -53.50
N GLU A 95 -6.41 -5.10 -54.56
CA GLU A 95 -7.39 -6.13 -54.91
C GLU A 95 -7.65 -7.12 -53.76
N PRO A 96 -8.92 -7.59 -53.60
CA PRO A 96 -9.26 -8.69 -52.71
C PRO A 96 -8.36 -9.90 -52.94
N THR A 97 -7.76 -10.42 -51.87
CA THR A 97 -6.95 -11.63 -51.94
C THR A 97 -7.82 -12.83 -51.55
N PRO A 98 -7.91 -13.87 -52.38
CA PRO A 98 -8.68 -15.05 -52.04
C PRO A 98 -8.13 -15.67 -50.75
N ARG A 99 -9.01 -16.24 -49.92
CA ARG A 99 -8.58 -16.99 -48.74
C ARG A 99 -7.83 -18.25 -49.19
N ARG A 100 -6.57 -18.33 -48.80
CA ARG A 100 -5.63 -19.40 -49.10
C ARG A 100 -4.51 -19.42 -48.07
N PHE A 101 -3.65 -20.42 -48.15
CA PHE A 101 -2.39 -20.42 -47.42
C PHE A 101 -1.40 -19.42 -48.03
N LEU A 102 -0.15 -19.46 -47.58
CA LEU A 102 0.90 -18.63 -48.16
C LEU A 102 1.19 -19.08 -49.59
N GLU A 103 0.97 -18.19 -50.56
CA GLU A 103 1.12 -18.45 -52.01
C GLU A 103 2.49 -19.05 -52.40
N ALA A 104 3.55 -18.75 -51.63
CA ALA A 104 4.87 -19.32 -51.85
C ALA A 104 4.96 -20.84 -51.55
N PHE A 105 4.01 -21.38 -50.81
CA PHE A 105 3.92 -22.79 -50.43
C PHE A 105 2.74 -23.47 -51.13
N ASP A 106 1.59 -22.81 -51.09
CA ASP A 106 0.35 -23.30 -51.70
C ASP A 106 -0.50 -22.10 -52.14
N ALA A 107 -0.73 -22.00 -53.46
CA ALA A 107 -1.46 -20.90 -54.05
C ALA A 107 -2.97 -21.18 -54.19
N GLU A 108 -3.40 -22.41 -53.90
CA GLU A 108 -4.78 -22.87 -54.07
C GLU A 108 -5.73 -22.18 -53.07
N PRO A 109 -6.78 -21.48 -53.56
CA PRO A 109 -7.83 -20.95 -52.71
C PRO A 109 -8.60 -22.03 -51.95
N TYR A 110 -8.97 -21.74 -50.70
CA TYR A 110 -9.85 -22.60 -49.93
C TYR A 110 -11.22 -22.67 -50.61
N ALA A 111 -11.65 -23.88 -50.96
CA ALA A 111 -12.96 -24.13 -51.56
C ALA A 111 -14.14 -24.02 -50.56
N SER A 112 -13.84 -23.85 -49.28
CA SER A 112 -14.79 -23.84 -48.17
C SER A 112 -15.67 -22.60 -48.16
N THR A 113 -16.95 -22.81 -47.83
CA THR A 113 -17.93 -21.75 -47.55
C THR A 113 -17.81 -21.20 -46.13
N SER A 114 -16.93 -21.77 -45.30
CA SER A 114 -16.55 -21.23 -43.98
C SER A 114 -15.41 -20.23 -44.14
N SER A 115 -15.01 -19.54 -43.08
CA SER A 115 -13.98 -18.49 -43.05
C SER A 115 -12.59 -18.91 -43.52
N GLY A 116 -12.27 -20.19 -43.61
CA GLY A 116 -10.92 -20.67 -43.96
C GLY A 116 -10.00 -20.87 -42.75
N ARG A 117 -10.50 -20.68 -41.52
CA ARG A 117 -9.68 -20.77 -40.30
C ARG A 117 -9.26 -22.20 -39.96
N LEU A 118 -10.12 -23.18 -40.22
CA LEU A 118 -9.79 -24.59 -40.00
C LEU A 118 -8.74 -25.03 -41.01
N GLU A 119 -8.94 -24.68 -42.27
CA GLU A 119 -8.03 -24.96 -43.38
C GLU A 119 -6.65 -24.34 -43.12
N LEU A 120 -6.60 -23.06 -42.69
CA LEU A 120 -5.35 -22.42 -42.26
C LEU A 120 -4.68 -23.16 -41.09
N ALA A 121 -5.44 -23.66 -40.11
CA ALA A 121 -4.88 -24.41 -38.99
C ALA A 121 -4.31 -25.76 -39.43
N GLU A 122 -4.99 -26.44 -40.35
CA GLU A 122 -4.53 -27.69 -40.96
C GLU A 122 -3.25 -27.47 -41.80
N ASP A 123 -3.20 -26.42 -42.63
CA ASP A 123 -2.02 -26.07 -43.42
C ASP A 123 -0.81 -25.67 -42.56
N LEU A 124 -1.05 -24.98 -41.43
CA LEU A 124 0.01 -24.66 -40.47
C LEU A 124 0.62 -25.92 -39.84
N LEU A 125 -0.14 -27.00 -39.72
CA LEU A 125 0.28 -28.26 -39.09
C LEU A 125 0.58 -29.38 -40.10
N ARG A 126 0.50 -29.08 -41.40
CA ARG A 126 0.75 -30.02 -42.50
C ARG A 126 2.16 -30.61 -42.40
N ALA A 127 2.30 -31.90 -42.68
CA ALA A 127 3.57 -32.61 -42.49
C ALA A 127 4.72 -32.11 -43.39
N ASP A 128 4.39 -31.54 -44.54
CA ASP A 128 5.31 -30.93 -45.50
C ASP A 128 5.54 -29.43 -45.26
N ASN A 129 4.95 -28.84 -44.21
CA ASN A 129 5.23 -27.46 -43.79
C ASN A 129 6.33 -27.43 -42.71
N PRO A 130 7.59 -27.11 -43.07
CA PRO A 130 8.69 -27.13 -42.12
C PRO A 130 8.75 -25.89 -41.23
N LEU A 131 7.97 -24.84 -41.50
CA LEU A 131 8.13 -23.55 -40.81
C LEU A 131 7.66 -23.61 -39.37
N THR A 132 6.46 -24.14 -39.14
CA THR A 132 5.82 -24.14 -37.81
C THR A 132 6.70 -24.84 -36.78
N THR A 133 7.23 -26.01 -37.13
CA THR A 133 8.06 -26.84 -36.27
C THR A 133 9.45 -26.24 -36.05
N ARG A 134 10.10 -25.71 -37.10
CA ARG A 134 11.39 -25.01 -36.97
C ARG A 134 11.27 -23.76 -36.09
N VAL A 135 10.20 -22.98 -36.24
CA VAL A 135 9.97 -21.75 -35.45
C VAL A 135 9.79 -22.08 -33.98
N ILE A 136 8.92 -23.04 -33.62
CA ILE A 136 8.68 -23.37 -32.21
C ILE A 136 9.92 -24.01 -31.55
N VAL A 137 10.62 -24.91 -32.26
CA VAL A 137 11.87 -25.50 -31.77
C VAL A 137 12.92 -24.44 -31.53
N ASN A 138 13.10 -23.50 -32.46
CA ASN A 138 14.06 -22.41 -32.30
C ASN A 138 13.70 -21.48 -31.14
N ARG A 139 12.41 -21.23 -30.90
CA ARG A 139 11.95 -20.44 -29.74
C ARG A 139 12.23 -21.15 -28.42
N ILE A 140 11.94 -22.44 -28.33
CA ILE A 140 12.26 -23.24 -27.14
C ILE A 140 13.77 -23.27 -26.89
N TRP A 141 14.55 -23.50 -27.95
CA TRP A 141 16.01 -23.43 -27.89
C TRP A 141 16.50 -22.06 -27.40
N HIS A 142 15.95 -20.97 -27.96
CA HIS A 142 16.28 -19.61 -27.57
C HIS A 142 16.00 -19.35 -26.08
N HIS A 143 14.86 -19.77 -25.54
CA HIS A 143 14.55 -19.58 -24.12
C HIS A 143 15.46 -20.40 -23.18
N LEU A 144 15.93 -21.56 -23.63
CA LEU A 144 16.82 -22.41 -22.83
C LEU A 144 18.29 -21.94 -22.88
N LEU A 145 18.78 -21.56 -24.06
CA LEU A 145 20.20 -21.23 -24.31
C LEU A 145 20.44 -19.73 -24.53
N GLY A 146 19.44 -18.87 -24.35
CA GLY A 146 19.54 -17.41 -24.52
C GLY A 146 19.65 -16.92 -25.97
N ARG A 147 20.00 -17.79 -26.92
CA ARG A 147 20.11 -17.47 -28.36
C ARG A 147 19.56 -18.61 -29.21
N GLY A 148 18.63 -18.29 -30.11
CA GLY A 148 18.11 -19.26 -31.08
C GLY A 148 19.19 -19.69 -32.08
N LEU A 149 19.06 -20.91 -32.61
CA LEU A 149 19.84 -21.38 -33.77
C LEU A 149 19.67 -20.40 -34.95
N VAL A 150 18.45 -19.91 -35.15
CA VAL A 150 18.15 -18.69 -35.89
C VAL A 150 18.04 -17.55 -34.88
N SER A 151 18.95 -16.57 -34.94
CA SER A 151 19.04 -15.49 -33.95
C SER A 151 17.87 -14.49 -34.01
N THR A 152 17.07 -14.54 -35.08
CA THR A 152 15.86 -13.75 -35.31
C THR A 152 14.60 -14.59 -35.11
N PRO A 153 14.11 -14.79 -33.87
CA PRO A 153 13.03 -15.73 -33.58
C PRO A 153 11.68 -15.37 -34.22
N ASP A 154 11.50 -14.12 -34.65
CA ASP A 154 10.29 -13.61 -35.29
C ASP A 154 10.41 -13.48 -36.82
N ASN A 155 11.56 -13.81 -37.41
CA ASN A 155 11.76 -13.69 -38.85
C ASN A 155 12.66 -14.82 -39.37
N PHE A 156 12.04 -15.80 -40.02
CA PHE A 156 12.68 -16.90 -40.73
C PHE A 156 12.75 -16.65 -42.26
N GLY A 157 12.32 -15.47 -42.71
CA GLY A 157 12.32 -15.08 -44.11
C GLY A 157 13.67 -14.56 -44.60
N HIS A 158 13.69 -13.96 -45.79
CA HIS A 158 14.91 -13.46 -46.44
C HIS A 158 15.66 -12.39 -45.63
N LEU A 159 14.93 -11.57 -44.86
CA LEU A 159 15.51 -10.55 -43.97
C LEU A 159 15.91 -11.12 -42.59
N GLY A 160 15.63 -12.40 -42.33
CA GLY A 160 15.99 -13.12 -41.12
C GLY A 160 17.43 -13.64 -41.17
N ALA A 161 17.95 -14.02 -40.00
CA ALA A 161 19.25 -14.67 -39.91
C ALA A 161 19.17 -16.12 -40.41
N LYS A 162 20.26 -16.63 -40.98
CA LYS A 162 20.42 -18.06 -41.27
C LYS A 162 20.66 -18.85 -39.98
N PRO A 163 20.23 -20.13 -39.91
CA PRO A 163 20.53 -20.97 -38.77
C PRO A 163 22.04 -21.22 -38.65
N THR A 164 22.59 -21.16 -37.44
CA THR A 164 23.99 -21.52 -37.18
C THR A 164 24.22 -23.03 -37.38
N HIS A 165 23.23 -23.84 -37.03
CA HIS A 165 23.25 -25.31 -37.18
C HIS A 165 21.98 -25.79 -37.89
N PRO A 166 21.91 -25.71 -39.24
CA PRO A 166 20.71 -26.07 -40.00
C PRO A 166 20.30 -27.52 -39.80
N GLU A 167 21.25 -28.46 -39.85
CA GLU A 167 20.98 -29.89 -39.69
C GLU A 167 20.43 -30.23 -38.30
N LEU A 168 20.95 -29.57 -37.25
CA LEU A 168 20.45 -29.73 -35.89
C LEU A 168 19.02 -29.20 -35.75
N LEU A 169 18.73 -28.03 -36.33
CA LEU A 169 17.38 -27.46 -36.31
C LEU A 169 16.39 -28.40 -37.00
N ASP A 170 16.76 -28.96 -38.15
CA ASP A 170 15.93 -29.89 -38.91
C ASP A 170 15.71 -31.22 -38.18
N TRP A 171 16.76 -31.73 -37.54
CA TRP A 171 16.69 -32.93 -36.71
C TRP A 171 15.75 -32.72 -35.51
N LEU A 172 15.89 -31.62 -34.79
CA LEU A 172 15.02 -31.28 -33.65
C LEU A 172 13.57 -31.06 -34.09
N ALA A 173 13.33 -30.35 -35.20
CA ALA A 173 12.00 -30.11 -35.75
C ALA A 173 11.29 -31.40 -36.16
N THR A 174 12.00 -32.30 -36.84
CA THR A 174 11.47 -33.61 -37.25
C THR A 174 11.15 -34.47 -36.02
N ARG A 175 12.08 -34.52 -35.07
CA ARG A 175 11.91 -35.29 -33.82
C ARG A 175 10.74 -34.78 -32.99
N PHE A 176 10.57 -33.46 -32.90
CA PHE A 176 9.48 -32.84 -32.14
C PHE A 176 8.10 -33.30 -32.64
N VAL A 177 7.91 -33.42 -33.96
CA VAL A 177 6.68 -33.97 -34.55
C VAL A 177 6.52 -35.45 -34.23
N GLN A 178 7.58 -36.24 -34.39
CA GLN A 178 7.58 -37.69 -34.11
C GLN A 178 7.27 -38.00 -32.64
N GLU A 179 7.68 -37.14 -31.71
CA GLU A 179 7.39 -37.23 -30.28
C GLU A 179 6.04 -36.60 -29.89
N GLY A 180 5.14 -36.40 -30.85
CA GLY A 180 3.78 -35.94 -30.61
C GLY A 180 3.69 -34.49 -30.15
N TRP A 181 4.58 -33.62 -30.65
CA TRP A 181 4.59 -32.17 -30.34
C TRP A 181 4.78 -31.87 -28.85
N SER A 182 5.41 -32.79 -28.11
CA SER A 182 5.59 -32.67 -26.67
C SER A 182 6.68 -31.67 -26.31
N ILE A 183 6.29 -30.45 -25.92
CA ILE A 183 7.23 -29.39 -25.47
C ILE A 183 8.11 -29.89 -24.32
N LYS A 184 7.54 -30.65 -23.37
CA LYS A 184 8.29 -31.21 -22.23
C LYS A 184 9.37 -32.19 -22.67
N THR A 185 9.09 -33.01 -23.68
CA THR A 185 10.07 -33.98 -24.20
C THR A 185 11.20 -33.27 -24.94
N LEU A 186 10.89 -32.26 -25.76
CA LEU A 186 11.91 -31.43 -26.39
C LEU A 186 12.79 -30.71 -25.37
N ILE A 187 12.20 -30.07 -24.35
CA ILE A 187 12.96 -29.43 -23.27
C ILE A 187 13.87 -30.45 -22.59
N ARG A 188 13.35 -31.63 -22.23
CA ARG A 188 14.17 -32.71 -21.64
C ARG A 188 15.36 -33.08 -22.53
N ASN A 189 15.14 -33.26 -23.82
CA ASN A 189 16.20 -33.62 -24.77
C ASN A 189 17.29 -32.54 -24.83
N ILE A 190 16.91 -31.25 -24.81
CA ILE A 190 17.87 -30.14 -24.82
C ILE A 190 18.63 -30.06 -23.49
N VAL A 191 17.96 -30.08 -22.34
CA VAL A 191 18.62 -29.91 -21.03
C VAL A 191 19.48 -31.12 -20.61
N MET A 192 19.19 -32.30 -21.17
CA MET A 192 20.00 -33.51 -20.99
C MET A 192 21.15 -33.61 -22.00
N SER A 193 21.25 -32.67 -22.95
CA SER A 193 22.34 -32.67 -23.93
C SER A 193 23.65 -32.22 -23.30
N ARG A 194 24.77 -32.70 -23.85
CA ARG A 194 26.11 -32.21 -23.49
C ARG A 194 26.19 -30.69 -23.61
N THR A 195 25.63 -30.13 -24.69
CA THR A 195 25.67 -28.68 -24.98
C THR A 195 25.06 -27.84 -23.86
N PHE A 196 23.95 -28.26 -23.27
CA PHE A 196 23.32 -27.54 -22.16
C PHE A 196 24.10 -27.70 -20.84
N GLN A 197 24.83 -28.81 -20.67
CA GLN A 197 25.57 -29.16 -19.45
C GLN A 197 27.03 -28.72 -19.45
N LEU A 198 27.48 -27.97 -20.47
CA LEU A 198 28.84 -27.43 -20.53
C LEU A 198 29.06 -26.40 -19.41
N ASP A 199 30.31 -26.22 -19.00
CA ASP A 199 30.72 -25.10 -18.14
C ASP A 199 30.55 -23.77 -18.92
N SER A 200 30.19 -22.69 -18.24
CA SER A 200 30.11 -21.34 -18.82
C SER A 200 31.46 -20.65 -18.92
N THR A 201 32.53 -21.24 -18.40
CA THR A 201 33.90 -20.74 -18.46
C THR A 201 34.57 -21.13 -19.78
N PRO A 202 34.73 -20.21 -20.74
CA PRO A 202 35.36 -20.54 -22.01
C PRO A 202 36.88 -20.63 -21.89
N SER A 203 37.48 -21.50 -22.71
CA SER A 203 38.93 -21.51 -22.93
C SER A 203 39.39 -20.25 -23.68
N PRO A 204 40.66 -19.83 -23.54
CA PRO A 204 41.20 -18.69 -24.31
C PRO A 204 41.01 -18.86 -25.83
N ALA A 205 41.23 -20.07 -26.35
CA ALA A 205 41.05 -20.37 -27.77
C ALA A 205 39.59 -20.24 -28.22
N ALA A 206 38.63 -20.65 -27.38
CA ALA A 206 37.21 -20.49 -27.69
C ALA A 206 36.80 -19.01 -27.78
N LYS A 207 37.28 -18.18 -26.84
CA LYS A 207 37.05 -16.73 -26.84
C LYS A 207 37.63 -16.04 -28.08
N GLU A 208 38.76 -16.52 -28.59
CA GLU A 208 39.42 -15.95 -29.77
C GLU A 208 38.74 -16.36 -31.07
N GLN A 209 38.37 -17.65 -31.22
CA GLN A 209 37.81 -18.19 -32.46
C GLN A 209 36.31 -17.90 -32.63
N ASP A 210 35.56 -17.93 -31.54
CA ASP A 210 34.10 -17.76 -31.53
C ASP A 210 33.68 -16.88 -30.33
N PRO A 211 33.98 -15.57 -30.37
CA PRO A 211 33.71 -14.66 -29.26
C PRO A 211 32.21 -14.55 -28.93
N ASP A 212 31.34 -14.78 -29.90
CA ASP A 212 29.87 -14.74 -29.76
C ASP A 212 29.27 -16.09 -29.33
N ASN A 213 30.11 -17.12 -29.14
CA ASN A 213 29.73 -18.49 -28.82
C ASN A 213 28.64 -19.06 -29.74
N LEU A 214 28.73 -18.78 -31.05
CA LEU A 214 27.78 -19.27 -32.06
C LEU A 214 27.80 -20.79 -32.21
N LEU A 215 28.97 -21.41 -31.97
CA LEU A 215 29.22 -22.85 -32.05
C LEU A 215 28.97 -23.58 -30.73
N LEU A 216 28.59 -22.85 -29.66
CA LEU A 216 28.19 -23.41 -28.37
C LEU A 216 29.28 -24.31 -27.75
N SER A 217 30.51 -23.79 -27.72
CA SER A 217 31.67 -24.46 -27.13
C SER A 217 31.66 -24.48 -25.60
N HIS A 218 30.83 -23.62 -24.99
CA HIS A 218 30.62 -23.45 -23.56
C HIS A 218 29.16 -23.02 -23.30
N ALA A 219 28.67 -23.14 -22.06
CA ALA A 219 27.31 -22.71 -21.73
C ALA A 219 27.17 -21.18 -21.84
N PRO A 220 26.08 -20.68 -22.45
CA PRO A 220 25.85 -19.25 -22.58
C PRO A 220 25.38 -18.67 -21.25
N VAL A 221 26.10 -17.66 -20.76
CA VAL A 221 25.65 -16.87 -19.60
C VAL A 221 24.45 -16.03 -20.02
N ARG A 222 23.31 -16.22 -19.34
CA ARG A 222 22.06 -15.52 -19.67
C ARG A 222 21.53 -14.75 -18.48
N ARG A 223 21.02 -13.54 -18.72
CA ARG A 223 20.33 -12.80 -17.68
C ARG A 223 18.96 -13.43 -17.39
N LEU A 224 18.58 -13.47 -16.13
CA LEU A 224 17.21 -13.76 -15.72
C LEU A 224 16.27 -12.67 -16.25
N GLU A 225 15.08 -13.10 -16.61
CA GLU A 225 13.99 -12.19 -16.98
C GLU A 225 13.39 -11.54 -15.73
N ALA A 226 12.70 -10.41 -15.90
CA ALA A 226 12.11 -9.63 -14.80
C ALA A 226 11.34 -10.49 -13.77
N GLU A 227 10.45 -11.35 -14.26
CA GLU A 227 9.63 -12.25 -13.45
C GLU A 227 10.49 -13.26 -12.69
N ALA A 228 11.55 -13.78 -13.31
CA ALA A 228 12.46 -14.73 -12.69
C ALA A 228 13.38 -14.09 -11.65
N ILE A 229 13.79 -12.83 -11.85
CA ILE A 229 14.55 -12.06 -10.84
C ILE A 229 13.69 -11.88 -9.59
N ARG A 230 12.44 -11.45 -9.75
CA ARG A 230 11.49 -11.32 -8.63
C ARG A 230 11.24 -12.65 -7.93
N ASP A 231 10.96 -13.71 -8.70
CA ASP A 231 10.72 -15.05 -8.14
C ASP A 231 11.97 -15.60 -7.43
N ALA A 232 13.18 -15.30 -7.92
CA ALA A 232 14.44 -15.68 -7.27
C ALA A 232 14.63 -14.98 -5.91
N MET A 233 14.27 -13.69 -5.80
CA MET A 233 14.32 -12.98 -4.51
C MET A 233 13.31 -13.55 -3.52
N LEU A 234 12.09 -13.85 -3.97
CA LEU A 234 11.06 -14.53 -3.15
C LEU A 234 11.52 -15.92 -2.70
N MET A 235 12.16 -16.68 -3.60
CA MET A 235 12.69 -18.01 -3.29
C MET A 235 13.83 -17.93 -2.28
N ALA A 236 14.76 -16.98 -2.46
CA ALA A 236 15.87 -16.75 -1.54
C ALA A 236 15.38 -16.39 -0.13
N ALA A 237 14.34 -15.55 -0.06
CA ALA A 237 13.68 -15.20 1.20
C ALA A 237 12.75 -16.31 1.75
N GLY A 238 12.58 -17.45 1.06
CA GLY A 238 11.74 -18.56 1.52
C GLY A 238 10.23 -18.31 1.45
N GLU A 239 9.79 -17.33 0.65
CA GLU A 239 8.39 -16.85 0.61
C GLU A 239 7.66 -17.31 -0.66
N LEU A 240 8.39 -17.74 -1.70
CA LEU A 240 7.81 -18.04 -3.00
C LEU A 240 6.71 -19.12 -2.93
N SER A 241 5.47 -18.72 -3.23
CA SER A 241 4.38 -19.66 -3.46
C SER A 241 4.42 -20.22 -4.88
N VAL A 242 4.59 -21.54 -5.00
CA VAL A 242 4.65 -22.29 -6.26
C VAL A 242 3.30 -22.82 -6.73
N GLU A 243 2.20 -22.42 -6.08
CA GLU A 243 0.84 -22.84 -6.43
C GLU A 243 0.48 -22.43 -7.87
N GLN A 244 0.08 -23.42 -8.66
CA GLN A 244 -0.30 -23.24 -10.06
C GLN A 244 -1.82 -23.01 -10.19
N PHE A 245 -2.21 -22.15 -11.14
CA PHE A 245 -3.60 -21.87 -11.52
C PHE A 245 -4.43 -21.12 -10.45
N GLY A 246 -5.59 -20.59 -10.83
CA GLY A 246 -6.40 -19.74 -9.96
C GLY A 246 -6.27 -18.26 -10.31
N PRO A 247 -6.95 -17.38 -9.56
CA PRO A 247 -7.06 -15.97 -9.93
C PRO A 247 -5.70 -15.24 -9.85
N PRO A 248 -5.49 -14.19 -10.66
CA PRO A 248 -4.33 -13.35 -10.55
C PRO A 248 -4.29 -12.62 -9.20
N GLN A 249 -3.10 -12.32 -8.70
CA GLN A 249 -2.90 -11.60 -7.43
C GLN A 249 -2.22 -10.25 -7.65
N GLU A 250 -2.31 -9.37 -6.66
CA GLU A 250 -1.66 -8.05 -6.67
C GLU A 250 -0.13 -8.15 -6.51
N VAL A 251 0.59 -7.07 -6.83
CA VAL A 251 2.06 -7.03 -6.97
C VAL A 251 2.83 -7.45 -5.70
N ASP A 252 2.25 -7.22 -4.52
CA ASP A 252 2.86 -7.53 -3.22
C ASP A 252 2.71 -9.00 -2.80
N SER A 253 2.03 -9.82 -3.61
CA SER A 253 1.83 -11.25 -3.35
C SER A 253 3.13 -12.05 -3.41
N ASP A 254 3.31 -13.05 -2.55
CA ASP A 254 4.47 -13.95 -2.63
C ASP A 254 4.36 -15.02 -3.75
N ARG A 255 3.33 -14.92 -4.59
CA ARG A 255 3.11 -15.83 -5.71
C ARG A 255 4.08 -15.59 -6.86
N ARG A 256 4.39 -16.66 -7.62
CA ARG A 256 5.16 -16.57 -8.87
C ARG A 256 4.63 -15.44 -9.76
N SER A 257 5.57 -14.68 -10.30
CA SER A 257 5.31 -13.43 -11.01
C SER A 257 4.41 -13.59 -12.25
N VAL A 258 4.36 -14.79 -12.83
CA VAL A 258 3.46 -15.15 -13.94
C VAL A 258 1.97 -15.10 -13.57
N TYR A 259 1.64 -15.15 -12.28
CA TYR A 259 0.27 -15.07 -11.76
C TYR A 259 -0.08 -13.69 -11.19
N LEU A 260 0.76 -12.67 -11.42
CA LEU A 260 0.43 -11.31 -11.03
C LEU A 260 -0.56 -10.67 -12.00
N ASN A 261 -1.34 -9.74 -11.49
CA ASN A 261 -2.29 -8.97 -12.26
C ASN A 261 -1.57 -8.03 -13.24
N VAL A 262 -1.79 -8.23 -14.54
CA VAL A 262 -1.19 -7.38 -15.59
C VAL A 262 -2.21 -6.32 -16.03
N ARG A 263 -1.98 -5.07 -15.59
CA ARG A 263 -2.79 -3.92 -15.99
C ARG A 263 -2.13 -3.24 -17.19
N ARG A 264 -2.78 -3.24 -18.36
CA ARG A 264 -2.22 -2.67 -19.60
C ARG A 264 -1.81 -1.20 -19.47
N THR A 265 -2.49 -0.44 -18.62
CA THR A 265 -2.24 1.00 -18.38
C THR A 265 -1.25 1.28 -17.26
N SER A 266 -0.83 0.27 -16.49
CA SER A 266 0.01 0.42 -15.31
C SER A 266 0.91 -0.81 -15.18
N MET A 267 2.13 -0.72 -15.70
CA MET A 267 3.13 -1.77 -15.54
C MET A 267 3.67 -1.79 -14.12
N ILE A 268 4.10 -2.96 -13.68
CA ILE A 268 4.75 -3.13 -12.38
C ILE A 268 6.15 -2.47 -12.46
N PRO A 269 6.45 -1.44 -11.64
CA PRO A 269 7.69 -0.67 -11.78
C PRO A 269 8.95 -1.54 -11.70
N LEU A 270 9.03 -2.44 -10.73
CA LEU A 270 10.15 -3.37 -10.57
C LEU A 270 10.36 -4.21 -11.84
N LEU A 271 9.30 -4.81 -12.39
CA LEU A 271 9.41 -5.67 -13.57
C LEU A 271 9.75 -4.87 -14.83
N ALA A 272 9.20 -3.65 -14.96
CA ALA A 272 9.47 -2.77 -16.08
C ALA A 272 10.95 -2.34 -16.15
N VAL A 273 11.58 -2.08 -15.01
CA VAL A 273 13.03 -1.77 -14.91
C VAL A 273 13.90 -2.92 -15.43
N PHE A 274 13.42 -4.16 -15.29
CA PHE A 274 14.08 -5.37 -15.79
C PHE A 274 13.56 -5.85 -17.16
N ASP A 275 13.12 -4.91 -18.00
CA ASP A 275 12.76 -5.13 -19.40
C ASP A 275 11.53 -6.03 -19.61
N GLN A 276 10.55 -6.01 -18.68
CA GLN A 276 9.26 -6.67 -18.91
C GLN A 276 8.61 -6.14 -20.22
N PRO A 277 8.19 -7.03 -21.14
CA PRO A 277 7.53 -6.63 -22.38
C PRO A 277 6.26 -5.82 -22.14
N THR A 278 6.07 -4.76 -22.91
CA THR A 278 4.83 -3.99 -22.89
C THR A 278 3.67 -4.84 -23.42
N PRO A 279 2.52 -4.90 -22.71
CA PRO A 279 1.40 -5.76 -23.07
C PRO A 279 0.57 -5.26 -24.27
N PHE A 280 1.17 -4.44 -25.13
CA PHE A 280 0.58 -3.88 -26.36
C PHE A 280 1.20 -4.43 -27.64
N SER A 281 2.34 -5.12 -27.53
CA SER A 281 3.05 -5.66 -28.69
C SER A 281 3.58 -7.06 -28.41
N THR A 282 3.69 -7.86 -29.46
CA THR A 282 4.36 -9.16 -29.39
C THR A 282 5.87 -8.96 -29.47
N LYS A 283 6.61 -9.72 -28.65
CA LYS A 283 8.07 -9.71 -28.61
C LYS A 283 8.55 -11.16 -28.61
N GLY A 284 9.25 -11.61 -29.67
CA GLY A 284 9.85 -12.95 -29.71
C GLY A 284 11.22 -13.05 -29.04
N ARG A 285 11.87 -11.91 -28.79
CA ARG A 285 13.06 -11.78 -27.94
C ARG A 285 12.90 -10.57 -27.03
N ARG A 286 13.17 -10.74 -25.74
CA ARG A 286 13.16 -9.66 -24.76
C ARG A 286 14.44 -8.82 -24.90
N ASP A 287 14.30 -7.52 -24.64
CA ASP A 287 15.43 -6.62 -24.56
C ASP A 287 16.20 -6.93 -23.25
N VAL A 288 17.53 -6.79 -23.26
CA VAL A 288 18.37 -7.02 -22.08
C VAL A 288 19.22 -5.79 -21.88
N THR A 289 18.74 -4.87 -21.05
CA THR A 289 19.46 -3.63 -20.72
C THR A 289 20.32 -3.84 -19.48
N ASN A 290 21.50 -3.23 -19.43
CA ASN A 290 22.36 -3.27 -18.25
C ASN A 290 22.69 -1.83 -17.84
N VAL A 291 21.80 -1.24 -17.05
CA VAL A 291 21.88 0.17 -16.64
C VAL A 291 21.98 0.30 -15.12
N PRO A 292 22.73 1.28 -14.59
CA PRO A 292 22.87 1.48 -13.14
C PRO A 292 21.53 1.61 -12.39
N GLY A 293 20.49 2.13 -13.07
CA GLY A 293 19.15 2.25 -12.52
C GLY A 293 18.54 0.91 -12.05
N GLN A 294 18.94 -0.22 -12.65
CA GLN A 294 18.49 -1.55 -12.21
C GLN A 294 19.05 -1.92 -10.84
N SER A 295 20.35 -1.75 -10.62
CA SER A 295 20.97 -1.97 -9.30
C SER A 295 20.43 -1.00 -8.25
N LEU A 296 20.28 0.29 -8.61
CA LEU A 296 19.67 1.27 -7.72
C LEU A 296 18.22 0.92 -7.37
N THR A 297 17.46 0.33 -8.30
CA THR A 297 16.11 -0.16 -8.01
C THR A 297 16.16 -1.30 -7.00
N LEU A 298 17.04 -2.30 -7.17
CA LEU A 298 17.17 -3.38 -6.18
C LEU A 298 17.57 -2.88 -4.79
N LEU A 299 18.41 -1.85 -4.70
CA LEU A 299 18.82 -1.27 -3.40
C LEU A 299 17.68 -0.52 -2.69
N ASN A 300 16.81 0.15 -3.44
CA ASN A 300 15.85 1.12 -2.87
C ASN A 300 14.39 0.69 -2.94
N ASP A 301 14.06 -0.36 -3.70
CA ASP A 301 12.68 -0.81 -3.85
C ASP A 301 12.14 -1.35 -2.51
N PRO A 302 10.97 -0.88 -2.02
CA PRO A 302 10.42 -1.32 -0.75
C PRO A 302 10.13 -2.81 -0.67
N PHE A 303 9.70 -3.42 -1.78
CA PHE A 303 9.44 -4.85 -1.85
C PHE A 303 10.75 -5.64 -1.72
N VAL A 304 11.81 -5.23 -2.43
CA VAL A 304 13.13 -5.87 -2.32
C VAL A 304 13.70 -5.73 -0.90
N ASN A 305 13.60 -4.55 -0.30
CA ASN A 305 14.02 -4.31 1.08
C ASN A 305 13.24 -5.18 2.08
N SER A 306 11.93 -5.37 1.87
CA SER A 306 11.12 -6.25 2.70
C SER A 306 11.57 -7.72 2.62
N LEU A 307 11.97 -8.19 1.44
CA LEU A 307 12.51 -9.54 1.24
C LEU A 307 13.88 -9.69 1.89
N GLY A 308 14.76 -8.69 1.76
CA GLY A 308 16.05 -8.67 2.44
C GLY A 308 15.89 -8.79 3.96
N ARG A 309 14.93 -8.07 4.54
CA ARG A 309 14.61 -8.15 5.98
C ARG A 309 14.08 -9.52 6.38
N ARG A 310 13.12 -10.09 5.62
CA ARG A 310 12.56 -11.42 5.88
C ARG A 310 13.64 -12.50 5.82
N TRP A 311 14.51 -12.44 4.81
CA TRP A 311 15.62 -13.37 4.67
C TRP A 311 16.63 -13.24 5.81
N ALA A 312 16.97 -12.00 6.22
CA ALA A 312 17.85 -11.73 7.35
C ALA A 312 17.31 -12.31 8.67
N MET A 313 16.01 -12.16 8.93
CA MET A 313 15.36 -12.73 10.12
C MET A 313 15.45 -14.26 10.10
N GLN A 314 15.20 -14.89 8.96
CA GLN A 314 15.31 -16.35 8.84
C GLN A 314 16.72 -16.85 9.14
N VAL A 315 17.76 -16.24 8.58
CA VAL A 315 19.15 -16.68 8.79
C VAL A 315 19.66 -16.33 10.19
N SER A 316 19.20 -15.23 10.78
CA SER A 316 19.58 -14.82 12.14
C SER A 316 19.00 -15.76 13.20
N ASN A 317 17.82 -16.35 12.94
CA ASN A 317 17.17 -17.32 13.82
C ASN A 317 17.80 -18.73 13.76
N LEU A 318 18.76 -18.96 12.87
CA LEU A 318 19.47 -20.25 12.81
C LEU A 318 20.56 -20.30 13.88
N ASP A 319 20.57 -21.39 14.66
CA ASP A 319 21.63 -21.73 15.61
C ASP A 319 22.83 -22.37 14.89
N VAL A 320 23.52 -21.55 14.09
CA VAL A 320 24.67 -21.93 13.26
C VAL A 320 25.67 -20.78 13.20
N THR A 321 26.92 -21.07 12.83
CA THR A 321 27.98 -20.04 12.78
C THR A 321 27.73 -19.01 11.67
N PRO A 322 28.27 -17.78 11.74
CA PRO A 322 28.15 -16.77 10.68
C PRO A 322 28.60 -17.28 9.30
N GLU A 323 29.67 -18.08 9.25
CA GLU A 323 30.15 -18.73 8.02
C GLU A 323 29.08 -19.64 7.43
N GLN A 324 28.46 -20.47 8.28
CA GLN A 324 27.39 -21.39 7.86
C GLN A 324 26.12 -20.65 7.43
N ARG A 325 25.81 -19.50 8.03
CA ARG A 325 24.71 -18.62 7.58
C ARG A 325 24.99 -18.11 6.17
N LEU A 326 26.19 -17.58 5.95
CA LEU A 326 26.60 -17.04 4.65
C LEU A 326 26.62 -18.11 3.56
N ASP A 327 27.14 -19.31 3.86
CA ASP A 327 27.12 -20.44 2.93
C ASP A 327 25.70 -20.84 2.54
N ARG A 328 24.75 -20.86 3.48
CA ARG A 328 23.34 -21.12 3.18
C ARG A 328 22.75 -20.03 2.30
N MET A 329 23.09 -18.77 2.54
CA MET A 329 22.59 -17.65 1.72
C MET A 329 23.08 -17.76 0.28
N PHE A 330 24.38 -17.98 0.07
CA PHE A 330 24.96 -18.15 -1.27
C PHE A 330 24.42 -19.40 -1.97
N LEU A 331 24.31 -20.53 -1.27
CA LEU A 331 23.77 -21.74 -1.87
C LEU A 331 22.31 -21.55 -2.33
N THR A 332 21.51 -20.84 -1.53
CA THR A 332 20.10 -20.59 -1.86
C THR A 332 19.94 -19.60 -3.01
N ALA A 333 20.75 -18.55 -3.03
CA ALA A 333 20.60 -17.44 -3.98
C ALA A 333 21.35 -17.64 -5.30
N VAL A 334 22.53 -18.26 -5.28
CA VAL A 334 23.41 -18.42 -6.45
C VAL A 334 23.82 -19.88 -6.72
N GLY A 335 23.40 -20.84 -5.90
CA GLY A 335 23.60 -22.26 -6.17
C GLY A 335 25.02 -22.79 -5.97
N ARG A 336 25.89 -22.05 -5.28
CA ARG A 336 27.27 -22.46 -4.96
C ARG A 336 27.65 -22.12 -3.52
N GLN A 337 28.72 -22.73 -3.03
CA GLN A 337 29.34 -22.36 -1.75
C GLN A 337 30.08 -21.03 -1.87
N THR A 338 30.30 -20.38 -0.73
CA THR A 338 31.13 -19.18 -0.65
C THR A 338 32.60 -19.52 -0.86
N THR A 339 33.35 -18.59 -1.42
CA THR A 339 34.82 -18.67 -1.46
C THR A 339 35.41 -18.12 -0.16
N GLN A 340 36.62 -18.55 0.20
CA GLN A 340 37.28 -18.06 1.42
C GLN A 340 37.48 -16.54 1.41
N GLU A 341 37.70 -15.94 0.24
CA GLU A 341 37.82 -14.49 0.08
C GLU A 341 36.49 -13.77 0.38
N GLU A 342 35.37 -14.30 -0.12
CA GLU A 342 34.02 -13.78 0.16
C GLU A 342 33.67 -13.90 1.65
N VAL A 343 33.95 -15.05 2.27
CA VAL A 343 33.74 -15.26 3.71
C VAL A 343 34.51 -14.22 4.51
N ASN A 344 35.80 -14.07 4.24
CA ASN A 344 36.65 -13.15 4.98
C ASN A 344 36.17 -11.70 4.83
N ALA A 345 35.85 -11.26 3.60
CA ALA A 345 35.40 -9.90 3.33
C ALA A 345 34.04 -9.60 3.98
N ILE A 346 33.07 -10.50 3.84
CA ILE A 346 31.71 -10.29 4.36
C ILE A 346 31.70 -10.38 5.89
N LEU A 347 32.41 -11.33 6.50
CA LEU A 347 32.44 -11.43 7.97
C LEU A 347 33.23 -10.28 8.62
N GLN A 348 34.25 -9.76 7.95
CA GLN A 348 34.92 -8.53 8.39
C GLN A 348 33.94 -7.34 8.38
N TYR A 349 33.12 -7.22 7.33
CA TYR A 349 32.07 -6.22 7.25
C TYR A 349 31.02 -6.41 8.36
N VAL A 350 30.51 -7.63 8.52
CA VAL A 350 29.49 -7.96 9.53
C VAL A 350 29.98 -7.55 10.92
N SER A 351 31.20 -7.93 11.29
CA SER A 351 31.77 -7.59 12.60
C SER A 351 31.96 -6.08 12.79
N ALA A 352 32.44 -5.36 11.77
CA ALA A 352 32.62 -3.92 11.83
C ALA A 352 31.27 -3.17 11.94
N ALA A 353 30.26 -3.63 11.20
CA ALA A 353 28.92 -3.07 11.21
C ALA A 353 28.22 -3.34 12.55
N GLU A 354 28.26 -4.56 13.08
CA GLU A 354 27.71 -4.90 14.41
C GLU A 354 28.32 -4.01 15.51
N GLN A 355 29.63 -3.77 15.48
CA GLN A 355 30.27 -2.83 16.41
C GLN A 355 29.79 -1.39 16.23
N GLN A 356 29.51 -0.95 15.00
CA GLN A 356 28.97 0.39 14.73
C GLN A 356 27.54 0.52 15.27
N TYR A 357 26.69 -0.49 15.05
CA TYR A 357 25.33 -0.51 15.58
C TYR A 357 25.32 -0.50 17.11
N GLU A 358 26.19 -1.29 17.76
CA GLU A 358 26.28 -1.30 19.23
C GLU A 358 26.77 0.04 19.78
N ARG A 359 27.79 0.66 19.18
CA ARG A 359 28.25 2.01 19.57
C ARG A 359 27.15 3.06 19.41
N ALA A 360 26.40 3.02 18.30
CA ALA A 360 25.30 3.94 18.09
C ALA A 360 24.19 3.76 19.14
N ARG A 361 23.93 2.52 19.55
CA ARG A 361 22.96 2.19 20.61
C ARG A 361 23.42 2.70 21.98
N GLU A 362 24.69 2.50 22.33
CA GLU A 362 25.29 3.05 23.57
C GLU A 362 25.25 4.59 23.58
N GLN A 363 25.57 5.22 22.45
CA GLN A 363 25.47 6.68 22.30
C GLN A 363 24.03 7.17 22.45
N LEU A 364 23.06 6.49 21.82
CA LEU A 364 21.64 6.83 21.95
C LEU A 364 21.15 6.70 23.39
N ALA A 365 21.55 5.65 24.11
CA ALA A 365 21.24 5.48 25.53
C ALA A 365 21.84 6.59 26.40
N THR A 366 23.06 7.02 26.08
CA THR A 366 23.73 8.14 26.76
C THR A 366 23.00 9.46 26.50
N ILE A 367 22.60 9.72 25.25
CA ILE A 367 21.84 10.91 24.86
C ILE A 367 20.49 10.95 25.55
N HIS A 368 19.76 9.83 25.62
CA HIS A 368 18.52 9.75 26.39
C HIS A 368 18.74 10.12 27.85
N GLN A 369 19.75 9.54 28.51
CA GLN A 369 20.04 9.86 29.91
C GLN A 369 20.42 11.34 30.12
N GLN A 370 21.13 11.94 29.18
CA GLN A 370 21.49 13.37 29.23
C GLN A 370 20.26 14.26 29.02
N HIS A 371 19.39 13.90 28.07
CA HIS A 371 18.15 14.62 27.77
C HIS A 371 17.20 14.60 28.97
N ASP A 372 16.99 13.42 29.57
CA ASP A 372 16.14 13.27 30.75
C ASP A 372 16.64 14.14 31.91
N ARG A 373 17.95 14.11 32.18
CA ARG A 373 18.56 14.95 33.23
C ARG A 373 18.45 16.44 32.96
N ALA A 374 18.68 16.88 31.72
CA ALA A 374 18.58 18.28 31.36
C ALA A 374 17.13 18.78 31.46
N SER A 375 16.17 17.93 31.10
CA SER A 375 14.74 18.19 31.20
C SER A 375 14.28 18.27 32.67
N GLU A 376 14.73 17.34 33.52
CA GLU A 376 14.49 17.39 34.98
C GLU A 376 15.03 18.68 35.60
N GLN A 377 16.26 19.08 35.25
CA GLN A 377 16.86 20.33 35.73
C GLN A 377 16.10 21.59 35.26
N LEU A 378 15.55 21.54 34.05
CA LEU A 378 14.73 22.61 33.51
C LEU A 378 13.40 22.74 34.27
N GLU A 379 12.77 21.61 34.60
CA GLU A 379 11.51 21.61 35.33
C GLU A 379 11.70 22.02 36.80
N GLU A 380 12.79 21.60 37.45
CA GLU A 380 13.18 22.06 38.80
C GLU A 380 13.40 23.59 38.85
N LEU A 381 13.85 24.19 37.74
CA LEU A 381 14.07 25.63 37.63
C LEU A 381 12.76 26.42 37.50
N ILE A 382 11.80 25.87 36.74
CA ILE A 382 10.58 26.57 36.31
C ILE A 382 9.44 26.39 37.33
N THR A 383 9.30 25.19 37.90
CA THR A 383 8.18 24.82 38.78
C THR A 383 8.01 25.77 39.98
N PRO A 384 9.06 26.15 40.74
CA PRO A 384 8.90 27.03 41.90
C PRO A 384 8.48 28.46 41.55
N VAL A 385 8.76 28.91 40.33
CA VAL A 385 8.35 30.24 39.83
C VAL A 385 6.89 30.20 39.39
N ARG A 386 6.50 29.12 38.69
CA ARG A 386 5.10 28.84 38.32
C ARG A 386 4.19 28.80 39.55
N GLU A 387 4.56 28.06 40.59
CA GLU A 387 3.78 27.97 41.84
C GLU A 387 3.62 29.32 42.56
N ARG A 388 4.65 30.17 42.53
CA ARG A 388 4.60 31.51 43.14
C ARG A 388 3.65 32.45 42.40
N LEU A 389 3.74 32.47 41.08
CA LEU A 389 2.89 33.29 40.23
C LEU A 389 1.41 32.88 40.32
N LEU A 390 1.14 31.59 40.52
CA LEU A 390 -0.20 31.07 40.80
C LEU A 390 -0.73 31.46 42.19
N GLY A 391 0.14 31.56 43.21
CA GLY A 391 -0.22 31.95 44.57
C GLY A 391 -0.62 33.42 44.72
N ASP A 392 -0.09 34.31 43.88
CA ASP A 392 -0.37 35.76 43.94
C ASP A 392 -1.63 36.18 43.14
N ALA A 393 -2.20 35.30 42.32
CA ALA A 393 -3.32 35.59 41.41
C ALA A 393 -4.74 35.61 42.04
N GLY A 394 -4.86 35.49 43.37
CA GLY A 394 -6.10 35.78 44.09
C GLY A 394 -6.92 34.56 44.51
N ALA A 395 -7.04 34.40 45.83
CA ALA A 395 -8.00 33.51 46.46
C ALA A 395 -9.44 34.07 46.32
N SER A 396 -10.31 33.37 45.59
CA SER A 396 -11.73 33.12 45.97
C SER A 396 -12.52 32.46 44.83
N ALA A 397 -12.41 31.14 44.70
CA ALA A 397 -13.46 30.31 44.11
C ALA A 397 -13.44 28.93 44.82
N PRO A 398 -14.59 28.30 45.06
CA PRO A 398 -14.62 27.02 45.75
C PRO A 398 -13.86 25.97 44.93
N GLU A 399 -12.84 25.35 45.52
CA GLU A 399 -12.18 24.15 44.99
C GLU A 399 -13.25 23.06 44.76
N ARG A 400 -13.83 23.00 43.55
CA ARG A 400 -14.23 21.71 42.98
C ARG A 400 -12.99 21.16 42.30
N ARG A 401 -12.17 20.44 43.07
CA ARG A 401 -11.18 19.56 42.45
C ARG A 401 -11.95 18.54 41.63
N LEU A 402 -11.84 18.65 40.32
CA LEU A 402 -12.26 17.57 39.43
C LEU A 402 -11.40 16.35 39.76
N ASP A 403 -12.03 15.19 39.87
CA ASP A 403 -11.40 13.91 40.23
C ASP A 403 -10.75 13.21 39.02
N PHE A 404 -10.59 13.95 37.92
CA PHE A 404 -9.97 13.49 36.68
C PHE A 404 -9.08 14.60 36.10
N GLN A 405 -8.12 14.21 35.27
CA GLN A 405 -7.21 15.11 34.57
C GLN A 405 -7.19 14.78 33.07
N PRO A 406 -6.78 15.72 32.19
CA PRO A 406 -6.45 15.38 30.81
C PRO A 406 -5.35 14.31 30.80
N ILE A 407 -5.34 13.46 29.77
CA ILE A 407 -4.19 12.58 29.51
C ILE A 407 -3.07 13.28 28.75
N ALA A 408 -3.39 14.41 28.11
CA ALA A 408 -2.42 15.31 27.50
C ALA A 408 -2.99 16.74 27.42
N GLN A 409 -2.11 17.74 27.54
CA GLN A 409 -2.47 19.16 27.50
C GLN A 409 -1.35 19.96 26.83
N TRP A 410 -1.70 20.88 25.93
CA TRP A 410 -0.74 21.75 25.23
C TRP A 410 -1.14 23.21 25.39
N GLU A 411 -0.22 24.03 25.85
CA GLU A 411 -0.38 25.47 26.10
C GLU A 411 0.20 26.34 25.00
N PHE A 412 1.07 25.77 24.15
CA PHE A 412 1.71 26.44 23.02
C PHE A 412 2.33 27.80 23.37
N ASP A 413 2.81 27.96 24.59
CA ASP A 413 3.44 29.18 25.06
C ASP A 413 4.94 29.24 24.73
N VAL A 414 5.58 28.07 24.66
CA VAL A 414 7.05 27.92 24.56
C VAL A 414 7.43 26.85 23.57
N ASP A 415 6.84 25.67 23.75
CA ASP A 415 7.15 24.47 23.00
C ASP A 415 5.86 23.73 22.61
N LEU A 416 6.05 22.57 22.00
CA LEU A 416 4.97 21.71 21.53
C LEU A 416 4.78 20.49 22.44
N ASN A 417 5.45 20.47 23.59
CA ASN A 417 5.37 19.35 24.51
C ASN A 417 4.08 19.46 25.29
N ASP A 418 3.48 18.30 25.56
CA ASP A 418 2.31 18.27 26.39
C ASP A 418 2.72 18.32 27.88
N SER A 419 2.05 19.15 28.69
CA SER A 419 2.44 19.48 30.05
C SER A 419 2.04 18.45 31.12
N ILE A 420 1.27 17.42 30.73
CA ILE A 420 0.73 16.40 31.66
C ILE A 420 1.27 15.00 31.33
N GLY A 421 1.37 14.68 30.05
CA GLY A 421 1.81 13.43 29.47
C GLY A 421 3.27 13.46 29.02
N GLN A 422 3.55 12.71 27.95
CA GLN A 422 4.89 12.54 27.37
C GLN A 422 4.90 12.78 25.85
N LEU A 423 3.84 13.37 25.30
CA LEU A 423 3.67 13.64 23.88
C LEU A 423 4.49 14.87 23.48
N GLN A 424 5.65 14.60 22.87
CA GLN A 424 6.47 15.61 22.20
C GLN A 424 5.87 15.96 20.83
N GLY A 425 5.76 17.25 20.50
CA GLY A 425 5.29 17.73 19.20
C GLY A 425 6.42 18.18 18.27
N GLU A 426 6.25 17.95 16.97
CA GLU A 426 7.17 18.35 15.91
C GLU A 426 6.51 19.40 14.99
N PHE A 427 7.21 20.50 14.71
CA PHE A 427 6.78 21.47 13.71
C PHE A 427 6.92 20.92 12.30
N VAL A 428 5.84 20.98 11.51
CA VAL A 428 5.87 20.63 10.09
C VAL A 428 5.50 21.84 9.24
N GLY A 429 6.42 22.26 8.37
CA GLY A 429 6.28 23.47 7.56
C GLY A 429 6.63 24.73 8.35
N ASN A 430 5.87 25.82 8.15
CA ASN A 430 6.09 27.10 8.84
C ASN A 430 5.31 27.24 10.15
N ALA A 431 4.91 26.13 10.77
CA ALA A 431 4.23 26.18 12.06
C ALA A 431 5.21 26.75 13.09
N LYS A 432 4.73 27.62 13.96
CA LYS A 432 5.55 28.31 14.94
C LYS A 432 4.75 28.67 16.16
N ILE A 433 5.43 28.84 17.28
CA ILE A 433 4.85 29.48 18.45
C ILE A 433 5.12 30.98 18.36
N GLU A 434 4.08 31.78 18.53
CA GLU A 434 4.15 33.24 18.48
C GLU A 434 3.11 33.81 19.43
N ASP A 435 3.49 34.74 20.30
CA ASP A 435 2.62 35.40 21.29
C ASP A 435 1.78 34.45 22.16
N GLY A 436 2.35 33.29 22.51
CA GLY A 436 1.69 32.31 23.38
C GLY A 436 0.61 31.47 22.70
N ALA A 437 0.76 31.21 21.40
CA ALA A 437 -0.11 30.31 20.66
C ALA A 437 0.65 29.63 19.52
N LEU A 438 0.18 28.45 19.13
CA LEU A 438 0.61 27.76 17.91
C LEU A 438 -0.05 28.43 16.71
N VAL A 439 0.76 29.02 15.84
CA VAL A 439 0.33 29.65 14.59
C VAL A 439 0.52 28.70 13.42
N VAL A 440 -0.57 28.47 12.68
CA VAL A 440 -0.61 27.63 11.47
C VAL A 440 -1.13 28.43 10.29
N ASP A 441 -0.42 28.36 9.17
CA ASP A 441 -0.58 29.29 8.02
C ASP A 441 -1.50 28.76 6.90
N GLY A 442 -2.21 27.65 7.15
CA GLY A 442 -2.97 26.93 6.13
C GLY A 442 -2.11 25.98 5.26
N LYS A 443 -0.84 25.79 5.59
CA LYS A 443 0.08 24.81 4.96
C LYS A 443 0.98 24.10 5.97
N SER A 444 1.06 24.61 7.18
CA SER A 444 1.82 24.06 8.29
C SER A 444 0.93 23.36 9.32
N HIS A 445 1.54 22.49 10.12
CA HIS A 445 0.87 21.76 11.20
C HIS A 445 1.88 21.25 12.23
N VAL A 446 1.39 20.65 13.29
CA VAL A 446 2.20 19.93 14.28
C VAL A 446 1.75 18.48 14.36
N VAL A 447 2.70 17.57 14.53
CA VAL A 447 2.45 16.14 14.77
C VAL A 447 3.14 15.71 16.06
N THR A 448 2.43 15.02 16.95
CA THR A 448 3.04 14.48 18.16
C THR A 448 3.69 13.12 17.94
N SER A 449 4.56 12.75 18.87
CA SER A 449 4.91 11.36 19.16
C SER A 449 3.66 10.53 19.48
N THR A 450 3.83 9.21 19.60
CA THR A 450 2.70 8.30 19.76
C THR A 450 2.21 8.22 21.19
N LEU A 451 0.89 8.08 21.36
CA LEU A 451 0.30 7.73 22.65
C LEU A 451 0.88 6.40 23.17
N ASP A 452 1.14 6.37 24.48
CA ASP A 452 1.65 5.23 25.23
C ASP A 452 0.53 4.25 25.66
N ARG A 453 -0.73 4.63 25.43
CA ARG A 453 -1.93 3.92 25.89
C ARG A 453 -3.01 3.87 24.82
N ASP A 454 -3.90 2.90 24.96
CA ASP A 454 -5.10 2.79 24.14
C ASP A 454 -6.07 3.93 24.50
N LEU A 455 -6.76 4.44 23.48
CA LEU A 455 -7.75 5.50 23.63
C LEU A 455 -9.08 5.04 23.02
N SER A 456 -10.16 5.14 23.78
CA SER A 456 -11.48 4.69 23.35
C SER A 456 -12.48 5.84 23.48
N GLU A 457 -13.25 5.87 24.57
CA GLU A 457 -14.01 7.05 24.96
C GLU A 457 -13.04 8.24 25.11
N LYS A 458 -13.43 9.43 24.64
CA LYS A 458 -12.51 10.57 24.61
C LYS A 458 -13.22 11.91 24.53
N THR A 459 -12.49 12.95 24.93
CA THR A 459 -12.87 14.34 24.71
C THR A 459 -11.71 15.08 24.06
N LEU A 460 -11.99 15.75 22.94
CA LEU A 460 -11.08 16.69 22.31
C LEU A 460 -11.52 18.10 22.72
N GLU A 461 -10.60 18.93 23.19
CA GLU A 461 -10.90 20.30 23.63
C GLU A 461 -9.80 21.25 23.14
N ALA A 462 -10.18 22.45 22.71
CA ALA A 462 -9.23 23.47 22.29
C ALA A 462 -9.77 24.90 22.39
N TRP A 463 -8.83 25.85 22.55
CA TRP A 463 -9.04 27.29 22.40
C TRP A 463 -8.36 27.75 21.13
N VAL A 464 -9.14 28.26 20.18
CA VAL A 464 -8.68 28.54 18.83
C VAL A 464 -9.15 29.92 18.38
N GLN A 465 -8.30 30.64 17.66
CA GLN A 465 -8.66 31.85 16.93
C GLN A 465 -8.32 31.61 15.45
N LEU A 466 -9.30 31.72 14.56
CA LEU A 466 -9.12 31.50 13.14
C LEU A 466 -8.67 32.79 12.44
N ASP A 467 -7.92 32.67 11.35
CA ASP A 467 -7.60 33.85 10.53
C ASP A 467 -8.75 34.21 9.57
N ASP A 468 -9.57 33.22 9.22
CA ASP A 468 -10.65 33.31 8.24
C ASP A 468 -11.75 32.29 8.57
N LEU A 469 -13.01 32.70 8.60
CA LEU A 469 -14.15 31.81 8.86
C LEU A 469 -14.57 30.99 7.64
N ASP A 470 -14.18 31.43 6.43
CA ASP A 470 -14.51 30.76 5.17
C ASP A 470 -13.49 29.67 4.77
N GLN A 471 -12.53 29.38 5.66
CA GLN A 471 -11.60 28.26 5.48
C GLN A 471 -12.32 26.92 5.49
N GLN A 472 -11.79 25.95 4.74
CA GLN A 472 -12.42 24.65 4.54
C GLN A 472 -11.57 23.53 5.12
N GLY A 473 -12.15 22.75 6.04
CA GLY A 473 -11.68 21.40 6.35
C GLY A 473 -10.35 21.30 7.10
N GLY A 474 -9.92 22.37 7.78
CA GLY A 474 -8.79 22.36 8.71
C GLY A 474 -9.18 21.71 10.05
N GLY A 475 -8.25 20.94 10.63
CA GLY A 475 -8.42 20.34 11.97
C GLY A 475 -7.73 21.17 13.04
N VAL A 476 -8.45 21.50 14.12
CA VAL A 476 -7.91 22.21 15.29
C VAL A 476 -7.04 21.26 16.10
N ILE A 477 -7.66 20.18 16.60
CA ILE A 477 -7.02 19.04 17.24
C ILE A 477 -7.59 17.77 16.59
N THR A 478 -6.70 16.85 16.24
CA THR A 478 -7.03 15.58 15.58
C THR A 478 -6.32 14.45 16.29
N VAL A 479 -7.06 13.39 16.64
CA VAL A 479 -6.47 12.09 17.03
C VAL A 479 -6.57 11.16 15.83
N GLN A 480 -5.47 10.50 15.46
CA GLN A 480 -5.43 9.65 14.27
C GLN A 480 -4.41 8.51 14.36
N THR A 481 -4.57 7.51 13.50
CA THR A 481 -3.52 6.51 13.25
C THR A 481 -2.31 7.17 12.58
N LYS A 482 -1.10 6.59 12.71
CA LYS A 482 0.14 7.14 12.10
C LYS A 482 0.02 7.44 10.61
N ASN A 483 -0.74 6.62 9.88
CA ASN A 483 -0.97 6.78 8.45
C ASN A 483 -2.13 7.74 8.12
N GLY A 484 -2.85 8.25 9.13
CA GLY A 484 -4.00 9.16 9.01
C GLY A 484 -5.23 8.58 8.33
N VAL A 485 -5.30 7.26 8.14
CA VAL A 485 -6.45 6.58 7.51
C VAL A 485 -7.68 6.66 8.41
N VAL A 486 -7.49 6.54 9.73
CA VAL A 486 -8.55 6.61 10.74
C VAL A 486 -8.27 7.81 11.64
N PHE A 487 -9.27 8.68 11.80
CA PHE A 487 -9.13 9.88 12.61
C PHE A 487 -10.48 10.34 13.19
N ASP A 488 -10.39 11.11 14.28
CA ASP A 488 -11.45 11.94 14.85
C ASP A 488 -10.88 13.34 15.10
N SER A 489 -11.59 14.39 14.67
CA SER A 489 -11.05 15.75 14.65
C SER A 489 -12.11 16.80 14.98
N ILE A 490 -11.70 17.91 15.60
CA ILE A 490 -12.50 19.14 15.62
C ILE A 490 -12.20 19.91 14.35
N VAL A 491 -13.19 20.04 13.46
CA VAL A 491 -13.01 20.70 12.15
C VAL A 491 -14.02 21.82 11.95
N ILE A 492 -13.66 22.80 11.11
CA ILE A 492 -14.57 23.85 10.65
C ILE A 492 -14.73 23.82 9.13
N GLY A 493 -15.92 24.12 8.63
CA GLY A 493 -16.14 24.41 7.21
C GLY A 493 -16.08 23.18 6.29
N GLU A 494 -16.15 21.97 6.83
CA GLU A 494 -15.91 20.73 6.07
C GLU A 494 -17.12 20.29 5.22
N LYS A 495 -18.27 20.00 5.86
CA LYS A 495 -19.54 19.70 5.15
C LYS A 495 -20.44 20.93 5.03
N GLN A 496 -20.32 21.85 5.98
CA GLN A 496 -21.13 23.06 6.08
C GLN A 496 -20.17 24.21 6.36
N SER A 497 -20.19 25.23 5.49
CA SER A 497 -19.34 26.41 5.65
C SER A 497 -19.58 27.04 7.02
N ARG A 498 -18.52 27.55 7.65
CA ARG A 498 -18.56 28.24 8.95
C ARG A 498 -19.14 27.42 10.12
N ARG A 499 -19.22 26.09 10.05
CA ARG A 499 -19.74 25.28 11.17
C ARG A 499 -18.71 24.30 11.69
N TRP A 500 -18.74 24.13 13.00
CA TRP A 500 -17.94 23.14 13.72
C TRP A 500 -18.54 21.74 13.54
N LEU A 501 -17.69 20.74 13.32
CA LEU A 501 -18.10 19.36 13.10
C LEU A 501 -17.11 18.40 13.77
N ALA A 502 -17.59 17.20 14.07
CA ALA A 502 -16.72 16.06 14.39
C ALA A 502 -16.26 15.40 13.07
N GLY A 503 -15.05 15.73 12.62
CA GLY A 503 -14.45 15.18 11.41
C GLY A 503 -14.09 13.70 11.61
N SER A 504 -14.32 12.88 10.59
CA SER A 504 -13.99 11.45 10.60
C SER A 504 -13.65 10.93 9.21
N ASN A 505 -12.91 9.83 9.15
CA ASN A 505 -12.53 9.18 7.90
C ASN A 505 -13.75 8.82 7.04
N GLY A 506 -13.75 9.31 5.79
CA GLY A 506 -14.84 9.11 4.83
C GLY A 506 -16.20 9.65 5.30
N PHE A 507 -16.24 10.53 6.30
CA PHE A 507 -17.46 11.02 6.97
C PHE A 507 -18.32 9.92 7.61
N THR A 508 -17.74 8.76 7.89
CA THR A 508 -18.47 7.58 8.39
C THR A 508 -19.14 7.81 9.74
N ARG A 509 -18.60 8.70 10.57
CA ARG A 509 -19.18 9.13 11.85
C ARG A 509 -19.62 10.60 11.85
N THR A 510 -19.32 11.37 10.81
CA THR A 510 -19.57 12.82 10.78
C THR A 510 -21.00 13.18 10.40
N GLN A 511 -21.75 13.72 11.36
CA GLN A 511 -23.06 14.35 11.16
C GLN A 511 -23.03 15.82 11.61
N ALA A 512 -23.99 16.62 11.12
CA ALA A 512 -24.12 18.01 11.54
C ALA A 512 -24.76 18.07 12.92
N PHE A 513 -24.18 18.83 13.84
CA PHE A 513 -24.79 19.09 15.14
C PHE A 513 -26.02 20.01 15.06
N GLY A 514 -26.23 20.72 13.93
CA GLY A 514 -27.31 21.70 13.80
C GLY A 514 -27.05 23.03 14.54
N GLY A 515 -25.81 23.27 14.99
CA GLY A 515 -25.40 24.54 15.59
C GLY A 515 -25.41 25.72 14.61
N THR A 516 -25.32 26.94 15.17
CA THR A 516 -25.27 28.19 14.40
C THR A 516 -23.93 28.36 13.69
N ASP A 517 -23.90 29.15 12.62
CA ASP A 517 -22.66 29.51 11.94
C ASP A 517 -21.72 30.24 12.93
N GLU A 518 -20.42 30.00 12.79
CA GLU A 518 -19.37 30.67 13.53
C GLU A 518 -19.26 32.13 13.07
N THR A 519 -19.10 33.04 14.02
CA THR A 519 -19.07 34.50 13.77
C THR A 519 -18.02 35.25 14.59
N GLU A 520 -17.33 34.58 15.50
CA GLU A 520 -16.45 35.18 16.49
C GLU A 520 -15.01 34.67 16.42
N ALA A 521 -14.79 33.44 15.95
CA ALA A 521 -13.47 32.82 15.96
C ALA A 521 -12.40 33.60 15.18
N ASP A 522 -12.78 34.46 14.23
CA ASP A 522 -11.88 35.36 13.50
C ASP A 522 -11.50 36.64 14.28
N LYS A 523 -12.28 36.99 15.30
CA LYS A 523 -12.13 38.22 16.07
C LYS A 523 -11.49 37.98 17.43
N GLN A 524 -11.76 36.83 18.04
CA GLN A 524 -11.29 36.47 19.36
C GLN A 524 -11.10 34.96 19.48
N PRO A 525 -10.27 34.49 20.42
CA PRO A 525 -10.18 33.07 20.76
C PRO A 525 -11.54 32.52 21.20
N VAL A 526 -11.77 31.28 20.81
CA VAL A 526 -13.03 30.59 21.04
C VAL A 526 -12.78 29.21 21.61
N HIS A 527 -13.56 28.83 22.62
CA HIS A 527 -13.51 27.48 23.18
C HIS A 527 -14.40 26.54 22.35
N VAL A 528 -13.84 25.38 21.98
CA VAL A 528 -14.52 24.28 21.27
C VAL A 528 -14.15 22.94 21.89
N ALA A 529 -15.14 22.07 22.07
CA ALA A 529 -14.89 20.70 22.53
C ALA A 529 -15.82 19.70 21.83
N ILE A 530 -15.37 18.46 21.66
CA ILE A 530 -16.18 17.35 21.15
C ILE A 530 -15.94 16.11 22.02
N THR A 531 -17.03 15.52 22.50
CA THR A 531 -17.03 14.33 23.34
C THR A 531 -17.52 13.12 22.54
N TYR A 532 -16.87 11.98 22.73
CA TYR A 532 -17.16 10.72 22.03
C TYR A 532 -17.44 9.63 23.06
N HIS A 533 -18.70 9.27 23.22
CA HIS A 533 -19.17 8.32 24.23
C HIS A 533 -19.04 6.86 23.79
N ASP A 534 -18.98 5.95 24.76
CA ASP A 534 -18.90 4.50 24.55
C ASP A 534 -20.07 3.92 23.74
N ASP A 535 -21.26 4.47 23.93
CA ASP A 535 -22.50 4.16 23.23
C ASP A 535 -22.49 4.64 21.76
N GLY A 536 -21.48 5.42 21.34
CA GLY A 536 -21.35 6.01 20.01
C GLY A 536 -21.97 7.39 19.85
N ARG A 537 -22.50 8.00 20.92
CA ARG A 537 -22.99 9.38 20.93
C ARG A 537 -21.84 10.38 20.82
N ILE A 538 -22.03 11.41 20.00
CA ILE A 538 -21.06 12.50 19.81
C ILE A 538 -21.75 13.83 20.14
N THR A 539 -21.13 14.63 21.00
CA THR A 539 -21.65 15.95 21.42
C THR A 539 -20.61 17.03 21.18
N GLY A 540 -20.99 18.10 20.49
CA GLY A 540 -20.15 19.29 20.30
C GLY A 540 -20.47 20.39 21.30
N TYR A 541 -19.47 21.17 21.69
CA TYR A 541 -19.58 22.30 22.60
C TYR A 541 -18.87 23.52 22.01
N ARG A 542 -19.43 24.69 22.29
CA ARG A 542 -18.93 25.99 21.83
C ARG A 542 -19.09 27.01 22.95
N ASN A 543 -17.97 27.59 23.41
CA ASN A 543 -17.94 28.45 24.60
C ASN A 543 -18.68 27.80 25.77
N VAL A 544 -18.34 26.53 26.05
CA VAL A 544 -18.91 25.71 27.15
C VAL A 544 -20.36 25.25 26.92
N GLN A 545 -21.12 25.91 26.05
CA GLN A 545 -22.49 25.55 25.75
C GLN A 545 -22.57 24.42 24.72
N PRO A 546 -23.57 23.52 24.81
CA PRO A 546 -23.84 22.56 23.75
C PRO A 546 -24.02 23.26 22.39
N TYR A 547 -23.27 22.81 21.39
CA TYR A 547 -23.32 23.34 20.04
C TYR A 547 -24.33 22.55 19.21
N GLY A 548 -25.61 22.91 19.30
CA GLY A 548 -26.69 22.17 18.66
C GLY A 548 -27.06 20.90 19.43
N GLU A 549 -27.44 19.84 18.70
CA GLU A 549 -27.86 18.56 19.26
C GLU A 549 -26.77 17.48 19.12
N ALA A 550 -26.64 16.66 20.15
CA ALA A 550 -25.83 15.43 20.09
C ALA A 550 -26.47 14.44 19.11
N TYR A 551 -25.65 13.62 18.46
CA TYR A 551 -26.14 12.59 17.53
C TYR A 551 -25.50 11.23 17.79
N GLN A 552 -26.19 10.19 17.31
CA GLN A 552 -25.72 8.81 17.38
C GLN A 552 -24.90 8.47 16.13
N SER A 553 -23.63 8.12 16.32
CA SER A 553 -22.75 7.69 15.22
C SER A 553 -22.89 6.17 14.96
N SER A 554 -22.18 5.69 13.93
CA SER A 554 -22.10 4.26 13.59
C SER A 554 -21.33 3.41 14.61
N GLY A 555 -20.72 4.03 15.63
CA GLY A 555 -20.01 3.38 16.73
C GLY A 555 -18.78 4.18 17.18
N LEU A 556 -18.24 3.83 18.35
CA LEU A 556 -17.01 4.43 18.89
C LEU A 556 -15.75 3.95 18.15
N GLN A 557 -14.90 4.89 17.74
CA GLN A 557 -13.58 4.58 17.21
C GLN A 557 -12.55 4.41 18.33
N ARG A 558 -11.87 3.26 18.34
CA ARG A 558 -10.77 2.93 19.25
C ARG A 558 -9.43 3.16 18.57
N TYR A 559 -8.45 3.59 19.36
CA TYR A 559 -7.09 3.92 18.96
C TYR A 559 -6.12 3.15 19.86
N SER A 560 -5.04 2.63 19.27
CA SER A 560 -4.11 1.75 19.98
C SER A 560 -2.83 2.49 20.37
N ALA A 561 -2.28 2.13 21.53
CA ALA A 561 -0.96 2.56 21.96
C ALA A 561 0.10 2.30 20.87
N GLY A 562 1.02 3.24 20.67
CA GLY A 562 2.12 3.11 19.71
C GLY A 562 1.76 3.28 18.23
N ASP A 563 0.46 3.37 17.87
CA ASP A 563 0.00 3.66 16.49
C ASP A 563 -0.84 4.95 16.40
N THR A 564 -1.05 5.64 17.52
CA THR A 564 -1.92 6.82 17.60
C THR A 564 -1.09 8.08 17.82
N VAL A 565 -1.33 9.11 17.03
CA VAL A 565 -0.72 10.44 17.17
C VAL A 565 -1.79 11.52 17.29
N VAL A 566 -1.43 12.66 17.87
CA VAL A 566 -2.25 13.87 17.88
C VAL A 566 -1.64 14.87 16.89
N THR A 567 -2.48 15.59 16.16
CA THR A 567 -2.02 16.66 15.26
C THR A 567 -2.81 17.94 15.44
N PHE A 568 -2.12 19.06 15.27
CA PHE A 568 -2.69 20.40 15.36
C PHE A 568 -2.56 21.14 14.04
N GLY A 569 -3.62 21.84 13.62
CA GLY A 569 -3.65 22.57 12.35
C GLY A 569 -3.79 21.69 11.11
N LEU A 570 -4.02 20.38 11.28
CA LEU A 570 -4.25 19.42 10.20
C LEU A 570 -5.42 18.49 10.54
N ARG A 571 -6.32 18.29 9.57
CA ARG A 571 -7.45 17.38 9.72
C ARG A 571 -7.05 15.91 9.82
N HIS A 572 -6.11 15.47 8.98
CA HIS A 572 -5.49 14.13 9.07
C HIS A 572 -4.29 14.03 8.10
N LEU A 573 -3.41 13.07 8.37
CA LEU A 573 -2.29 12.67 7.53
C LEU A 573 -2.75 11.79 6.34
N PRO A 574 -1.96 11.71 5.25
CA PRO A 574 -0.83 12.58 4.94
C PRO A 574 -1.30 14.03 4.68
N ALA A 575 -0.43 15.00 4.98
CA ALA A 575 -0.74 16.41 4.79
C ALA A 575 -0.92 16.77 3.31
N GLY A 576 -1.92 17.60 2.97
CA GLY A 576 -2.16 18.03 1.59
C GLY A 576 -3.59 18.53 1.31
N GLY A 577 -3.77 19.27 0.21
CA GLY A 577 -5.07 19.78 -0.22
C GLY A 577 -5.68 20.80 0.76
N ASN A 578 -6.99 20.71 0.99
CA ASN A 578 -7.76 21.57 1.90
C ASN A 578 -7.88 20.99 3.32
N ARG A 579 -6.79 20.38 3.84
CA ARG A 579 -6.78 19.73 5.16
C ARG A 579 -6.23 20.61 6.27
N PHE A 580 -5.70 21.78 5.93
CA PHE A 580 -4.96 22.63 6.85
C PHE A 580 -5.86 23.68 7.47
N LEU A 581 -5.61 23.96 8.74
CA LEU A 581 -6.18 25.10 9.44
C LEU A 581 -5.30 26.33 9.20
N LYS A 582 -5.94 27.49 9.12
CA LYS A 582 -5.29 28.78 9.17
C LYS A 582 -5.76 29.55 10.40
N GLY A 583 -4.87 29.78 11.34
CA GLY A 583 -5.21 30.43 12.60
C GLY A 583 -4.19 30.14 13.71
N ARG A 584 -4.64 30.36 14.94
CA ARG A 584 -3.88 30.28 16.18
C ARG A 584 -4.58 29.31 17.11
N ILE A 585 -3.87 28.31 17.62
CA ILE A 585 -4.36 27.41 18.66
C ILE A 585 -3.66 27.83 19.95
N LEU A 586 -4.43 28.34 20.89
CA LEU A 586 -3.93 28.87 22.15
C LEU A 586 -3.72 27.75 23.16
N GLN A 587 -4.62 26.77 23.17
CA GLN A 587 -4.51 25.63 24.06
C GLN A 587 -5.26 24.45 23.47
N ALA A 588 -4.85 23.23 23.80
CA ALA A 588 -5.58 22.02 23.49
C ALA A 588 -5.45 20.98 24.61
N ARG A 589 -6.48 20.14 24.79
CA ARG A 589 -6.52 19.08 25.78
C ARG A 589 -7.13 17.82 25.19
N LEU A 590 -6.63 16.68 25.66
CA LEU A 590 -7.14 15.36 25.33
C LEU A 590 -7.49 14.61 26.62
N TYR A 591 -8.70 14.09 26.69
CA TYR A 591 -9.17 13.23 27.77
C TYR A 591 -9.46 11.83 27.24
N ASP A 592 -9.24 10.82 28.07
CA ASP A 592 -9.56 9.40 27.82
C ASP A 592 -10.97 8.98 28.27
N ARG A 593 -11.84 9.98 28.40
CA ARG A 593 -13.25 9.82 28.72
C ARG A 593 -14.09 10.89 28.04
N ALA A 594 -15.38 10.65 27.91
CA ALA A 594 -16.31 11.67 27.43
C ALA A 594 -16.79 12.54 28.60
N LEU A 595 -16.43 13.81 28.59
CA LEU A 595 -16.85 14.76 29.62
C LEU A 595 -18.33 15.13 29.45
N SER A 596 -19.01 15.32 30.57
CA SER A 596 -20.37 15.87 30.62
C SER A 596 -20.36 17.38 30.40
N ALA A 597 -21.53 17.97 30.11
CA ALA A 597 -21.66 19.42 29.94
C ALA A 597 -21.22 20.21 31.19
N GLU A 598 -21.47 19.67 32.39
CA GLU A 598 -21.03 20.28 33.66
C GLU A 598 -19.52 20.20 33.84
N GLU A 599 -18.90 19.08 33.45
CA GLU A 599 -17.46 18.89 33.49
C GLU A 599 -16.75 19.79 32.49
N ILE A 600 -17.25 19.90 31.24
CA ILE A 600 -16.77 20.87 30.23
C ILE A 600 -16.84 22.30 30.78
N ALA A 601 -17.91 22.64 31.50
CA ALA A 601 -18.03 23.95 32.12
C ALA A 601 -17.07 24.18 33.29
N ALA A 602 -16.74 23.14 34.03
CA ALA A 602 -15.77 23.24 35.12
C ALA A 602 -14.34 23.42 34.60
N VAL A 603 -13.89 22.56 33.66
CA VAL A 603 -12.52 22.59 33.12
C VAL A 603 -12.22 23.85 32.31
N ALA A 604 -13.23 24.41 31.64
CA ALA A 604 -13.07 25.66 30.89
C ALA A 604 -13.05 26.91 31.80
N ASN A 605 -13.64 26.84 33.01
CA ASN A 605 -13.60 27.95 33.97
C ASN A 605 -12.36 27.94 34.89
N GLU A 606 -11.59 26.85 34.94
CA GLU A 606 -10.26 26.80 35.59
C GLU A 606 -9.23 27.73 34.91
N GLU A 607 -9.53 28.26 33.71
CA GLU A 607 -8.70 29.23 32.98
C GLU A 607 -8.39 30.55 33.71
N MET A 608 -8.98 30.85 34.88
CA MET A 608 -8.55 32.01 35.68
C MET A 608 -7.26 31.76 36.51
N GLN A 609 -6.59 30.61 36.38
CA GLN A 609 -5.36 30.27 37.11
C GLN A 609 -4.23 29.73 36.19
N PHE A 610 -3.97 30.37 35.05
CA PHE A 610 -2.84 30.02 34.17
C PHE A 610 -1.76 31.10 34.17
N VAL A 611 -0.49 30.70 34.29
CA VAL A 611 0.69 31.58 34.20
C VAL A 611 1.48 31.21 32.94
N PRO A 612 1.41 31.98 31.84
CA PRO A 612 2.14 31.69 30.62
C PRO A 612 3.66 31.74 30.85
N LEU A 613 4.45 30.90 30.18
CA LEU A 613 5.90 30.85 30.43
C LEU A 613 6.60 32.20 30.22
N ARG A 614 6.09 33.09 29.37
CA ARG A 614 6.64 34.46 29.26
C ARG A 614 6.68 35.19 30.61
N GLU A 615 5.70 34.94 31.48
CA GLU A 615 5.60 35.50 32.82
C GLU A 615 6.54 34.77 33.79
N ILE A 616 6.68 33.44 33.66
CA ILE A 616 7.69 32.66 34.38
C ILE A 616 9.10 33.15 34.04
N LEU A 617 9.42 33.29 32.74
CA LEU A 617 10.69 33.80 32.25
C LEU A 617 10.93 35.25 32.66
N ALA A 618 9.88 36.07 32.82
CA ALA A 618 9.98 37.44 33.30
C ALA A 618 10.46 37.50 34.76
N GLU A 619 10.08 36.54 35.58
CA GLU A 619 10.41 36.44 37.01
C GLU A 619 11.71 35.68 37.31
N LEU A 620 12.29 34.97 36.33
CA LEU A 620 13.59 34.33 36.51
C LEU A 620 14.69 35.38 36.74
N SER A 621 15.57 35.11 37.72
CA SER A 621 16.79 35.90 37.91
C SER A 621 17.69 35.82 36.67
N SER A 622 18.66 36.74 36.54
CA SER A 622 19.63 36.71 35.44
C SER A 622 20.42 35.40 35.36
N GLU A 623 20.72 34.79 36.50
CA GLU A 623 21.45 33.51 36.59
C GLU A 623 20.53 32.32 36.22
N GLN A 624 19.27 32.38 36.64
CA GLN A 624 18.26 31.38 36.27
C GLN A 624 17.94 31.45 34.77
N ARG A 625 17.85 32.64 34.16
CA ARG A 625 17.69 32.80 32.71
C ARG A 625 18.86 32.20 31.93
N GLN A 626 20.10 32.46 32.34
CA GLN A 626 21.26 31.84 31.69
C GLN A 626 21.24 30.31 31.82
N THR A 627 20.78 29.79 32.96
CA THR A 627 20.63 28.35 33.18
C THR A 627 19.53 27.77 32.29
N TYR A 628 18.38 28.44 32.20
CA TYR A 628 17.27 28.09 31.30
C TYR A 628 17.77 28.04 29.84
N GLU A 629 18.36 29.13 29.34
CA GLU A 629 18.86 29.21 27.95
C GLU A 629 19.88 28.12 27.64
N ARG A 630 20.78 27.81 28.58
CA ARG A 630 21.76 26.73 28.44
C ARG A 630 21.08 25.36 28.37
N LEU A 631 20.17 25.05 29.30
CA LEU A 631 19.48 23.76 29.35
C LEU A 631 18.59 23.55 28.11
N THR A 632 17.86 24.57 27.68
CA THR A 632 17.05 24.50 26.46
C THR A 632 17.91 24.27 25.22
N ALA A 633 19.07 24.93 25.12
CA ALA A 633 20.01 24.70 24.02
C ALA A 633 20.64 23.29 24.06
N GLU A 634 20.95 22.78 25.26
CA GLU A 634 21.46 21.42 25.48
C GLU A 634 20.43 20.37 25.08
N ILE A 635 19.17 20.51 25.50
CA ILE A 635 18.05 19.64 25.13
C ILE A 635 17.88 19.61 23.60
N ALA A 636 17.81 20.77 22.94
CA ALA A 636 17.65 20.85 21.49
C ALA A 636 18.83 20.20 20.73
N GLN A 637 20.06 20.34 21.24
CA GLN A 637 21.23 19.69 20.66
C GLN A 637 21.17 18.16 20.82
N LEU A 638 20.78 17.68 22.01
CA LEU A 638 20.63 16.26 22.30
C LEU A 638 19.54 15.62 21.45
N GLU A 639 18.41 16.32 21.21
CA GLU A 639 17.35 15.87 20.32
C GLU A 639 17.82 15.74 18.87
N THR A 640 18.57 16.72 18.37
CA THR A 640 19.15 16.67 17.02
C THR A 640 20.08 15.45 16.85
N GLU A 641 20.93 15.18 17.84
CA GLU A 641 21.83 14.02 17.78
C GLU A 641 21.06 12.69 17.98
N ARG A 642 20.02 12.68 18.80
CA ARG A 642 19.08 11.55 18.95
C ARG A 642 18.45 11.21 17.60
N GLU A 643 17.89 12.18 16.90
CA GLU A 643 17.25 11.97 15.59
C GLU A 643 18.22 11.42 14.55
N ARG A 644 19.46 11.93 14.55
CA ARG A 644 20.51 11.46 13.65
C ARG A 644 20.90 10.00 13.92
N LEU A 645 20.98 9.59 15.19
CA LEU A 645 21.40 8.24 15.60
C LEU A 645 20.25 7.23 15.66
N ALA A 646 19.00 7.70 15.83
CA ALA A 646 17.81 6.86 16.01
C ALA A 646 17.62 5.77 14.95
N PRO A 647 17.82 6.01 13.63
CA PRO A 647 17.67 4.96 12.62
C PRO A 647 18.62 3.77 12.81
N ILE A 648 19.80 4.02 13.38
CA ILE A 648 20.85 3.02 13.62
C ILE A 648 20.66 2.42 15.02
N GLY A 649 20.60 3.26 16.05
CA GLY A 649 20.58 2.85 17.46
C GLY A 649 19.31 2.14 17.93
N ASN A 650 18.16 2.40 17.29
CA ASN A 650 16.89 1.72 17.63
C ASN A 650 16.70 0.38 16.90
N SER A 651 17.60 0.04 15.97
CA SER A 651 17.47 -1.16 15.16
C SER A 651 18.10 -2.37 15.85
N ASN A 652 17.59 -3.57 15.58
CA ASN A 652 18.29 -4.79 15.95
C ASN A 652 19.53 -4.91 15.05
N GLY A 653 20.69 -4.47 15.55
CA GLY A 653 21.94 -4.37 14.79
C GLY A 653 22.31 -5.67 14.08
N GLN A 654 22.16 -6.83 14.74
CA GLN A 654 22.43 -8.12 14.11
C GLN A 654 21.51 -8.37 12.92
N SER A 655 20.20 -8.18 13.07
CA SER A 655 19.24 -8.39 11.98
C SER A 655 19.44 -7.40 10.83
N GLN A 656 19.85 -6.16 11.10
CA GLN A 656 20.12 -5.16 10.06
C GLN A 656 21.36 -5.49 9.25
N VAL A 657 22.44 -5.89 9.91
CA VAL A 657 23.68 -6.28 9.23
C VAL A 657 23.44 -7.46 8.29
N TRP A 658 22.67 -8.47 8.72
CA TRP A 658 22.28 -9.58 7.84
C TRP A 658 21.31 -9.16 6.71
N GLN A 659 20.49 -8.12 6.91
CA GLN A 659 19.69 -7.52 5.83
C GLN A 659 20.61 -6.87 4.79
N GLU A 660 21.63 -6.14 5.19
CA GLU A 660 22.62 -5.54 4.28
C GLU A 660 23.36 -6.62 3.48
N VAL A 661 23.72 -7.74 4.10
CA VAL A 661 24.29 -8.91 3.40
C VAL A 661 23.30 -9.48 2.38
N ALA A 662 22.03 -9.67 2.75
CA ALA A 662 20.98 -10.14 1.84
C ALA A 662 20.81 -9.20 0.62
N MET A 663 20.76 -7.88 0.87
CA MET A 663 20.65 -6.86 -0.18
C MET A 663 21.88 -6.81 -1.09
N THR A 664 23.06 -7.07 -0.52
CA THR A 664 24.31 -7.20 -1.30
C THR A 664 24.24 -8.41 -2.23
N ILE A 665 23.75 -9.54 -1.75
CA ILE A 665 23.59 -10.76 -2.56
C ILE A 665 22.60 -10.53 -3.71
N PHE A 666 21.45 -9.87 -3.46
CA PHE A 666 20.49 -9.52 -4.52
C PHE A 666 21.10 -8.61 -5.59
N ASN A 667 22.10 -7.80 -5.24
CA ASN A 667 22.80 -6.92 -6.18
C ASN A 667 24.00 -7.56 -6.88
N LEU A 668 24.36 -8.81 -6.54
CA LEU A 668 25.42 -9.52 -7.25
C LEU A 668 25.02 -9.73 -8.71
N LYS A 669 25.99 -9.56 -9.62
CA LYS A 669 25.80 -9.97 -11.02
C LYS A 669 25.45 -11.46 -11.09
N GLU A 670 26.00 -12.29 -10.22
CA GLU A 670 25.70 -13.73 -10.20
C GLU A 670 24.25 -14.03 -9.84
N PHE A 671 23.58 -13.15 -9.10
CA PHE A 671 22.19 -13.35 -8.71
C PHE A 671 21.23 -13.21 -9.90
N ILE A 672 21.49 -12.25 -10.78
CA ILE A 672 20.62 -11.97 -11.93
C ILE A 672 21.07 -12.66 -13.22
N TYR A 673 22.18 -13.41 -13.22
CA TYR A 673 22.67 -14.15 -14.39
C TYR A 673 22.77 -15.65 -14.09
N VAL A 674 22.18 -16.47 -14.96
CA VAL A 674 22.34 -17.92 -14.95
C VAL A 674 23.62 -18.28 -15.71
N ARG A 675 24.46 -19.06 -15.05
CA ARG A 675 25.72 -19.59 -15.58
C ARG A 675 25.63 -21.08 -15.86
#